data_AF-A0A0L7LFC1-F1
#
_entry.id   AF-A0A0L7LFC1-F1
#
_cell.length_a   1.000
_cell.length_b   1.000
_cell.length_c   1.000
_cell.angle_alpha   90.00
_cell.angle_beta   90.00
_cell.angle_gamma   90.00
#
_symmetry.space_group_name_H-M   'P 1'
#
loop_
_entity.id
_entity.type
_entity.pdbx_description
1 polymer ?
#
loop_
_entity_poly.entity_id
_entity_poly.type
_entity_poly.pdbx_seq_one_letter_code
_entity_poly.pdbx_strand_id
1 'polypeptide(L)'
;MNWRSPVLWVVALACIGGISGVIAFVVIRNTGTASDTIDYDAQFCQPLVIAHRGASGYVPEHTLGAYALAVTMGSDYIEPDVVMTSDGHIIARHDNELGLTTDVAQRPEFATRYRTQTVDGTTVSGWFTEDFTLEEIKTLRSIERIPMIRPGNARMDDAFDVPTMQEIIDLAKGMEISERRRIGIYPEIKHATHFQQLGLAMEKPLVDILHRNGYIGPEAPVYIQSFEISNLKELKNLTDLRLIQLFSSRQQSQPFDQAVLGTTITFADMATAEGLREIATYAYAAGPDKVYIIPRDEDNRLGIPTSFVEDAHAAGLKVHPYTFRAENPYLPAEFQSEDPSPAALGDFMGELKAFLDTGIDGVFSDQPDVAFTPILSAPTSEISESTTQRQPDLCKQVVIAHRGASGYLPEHTLAAYALAVFMRADYIEPDLVMTKDGQLITRHDNELSLTTDVAKRREFAARHRNQTVDGIEITGWFTEDFTLEEIKTLRAVERIPTVRPGNARMDGTFTIATFQEVIDLVKSLQLSQKREIGIYPEIKHSTHFHSLGLPMERLVVDTLKNNGYYKFTDPVYIQSFEVSNLQDLKKYTDLKLLQLYARDKSLQPYDQEQLGSSLTFGDMATAEGLRNVAKYASAVGPDKSYIIPRDENNRLGEVTSFVEHAHAAGLKVHPYTFHAENSFLPAEFRSNGSPADFGDFSSEMRSFLATGIDGGFSEQPDISFSDVSSIPKLKYSDPRKKNQDLCNQVVIGHRGASGYVPEHTLGSYALAITMGADYVEPDLVMTKDGYLVARHENEISMTTDVAQHPEFESRHRTQLVDGQELTGWFTEDFTLEELKTLRAVERIPEIRPGNARMDGAFEIPTFQEIIDLVSSMQRSRSRVIGIYPEIKHSTHFQQLGLSMEWPVVITFFRNGYWRSRDPVYIQSFEVSNLKELSKITNLKLLQLYDEKSMQPYDQVVIGTNLTYGDMATAEGLKEVAKYATAVGPDKSYVIPRDENNRLGVVTSFVKDAHAVDLKVHPYTFRAENAFLPAEFQGKDPSPSAIGNFHEELKAYFTAGVDGLFSDQPDRAW
;
A
#
# COMPACT_ATOMS: atom_id res chain seq x y z
N MET A 1 -50.58 -3.11 -52.29
CA MET A 1 -50.19 -1.70 -52.15
C MET A 1 -48.92 -1.62 -51.33
N ASN A 2 -47.85 -1.15 -51.97
CA ASN A 2 -46.87 -0.17 -51.48
C ASN A 2 -46.49 -0.31 -49.99
N TRP A 3 -45.48 -1.09 -49.59
CA TRP A 3 -44.22 -1.48 -50.27
C TRP A 3 -43.21 -0.32 -50.45
N ARG A 4 -41.95 -0.59 -50.02
CA ARG A 4 -40.64 0.03 -50.36
C ARG A 4 -39.97 0.96 -49.33
N SER A 5 -38.71 0.63 -49.02
CA SER A 5 -37.66 1.61 -48.69
C SER A 5 -36.99 2.03 -50.03
N PRO A 6 -35.90 1.43 -50.54
CA PRO A 6 -34.62 0.99 -49.95
C PRO A 6 -33.37 1.56 -50.72
N VAL A 7 -32.18 1.01 -50.43
CA VAL A 7 -31.10 0.68 -51.41
C VAL A 7 -30.04 1.74 -51.82
N LEU A 8 -28.78 1.27 -51.63
CA LEU A 8 -27.50 1.43 -52.34
C LEU A 8 -27.34 2.49 -53.45
N TRP A 9 -26.08 2.88 -53.66
CA TRP A 9 -25.45 2.61 -54.96
C TRP A 9 -24.15 1.81 -54.86
N VAL A 10 -24.05 0.79 -55.72
CA VAL A 10 -22.86 0.01 -56.06
C VAL A 10 -22.60 0.25 -57.56
N VAL A 11 -21.32 0.34 -57.97
CA VAL A 11 -20.72 0.08 -59.31
C VAL A 11 -19.36 0.80 -59.27
N ALA A 12 -18.16 0.19 -59.37
CA ALA A 12 -17.62 -0.93 -60.15
C ALA A 12 -17.04 -0.53 -61.53
N LEU A 13 -15.73 -0.80 -61.71
CA LEU A 13 -14.92 -0.75 -62.95
C LEU A 13 -14.73 0.63 -63.63
N ALA A 14 -13.68 0.89 -64.44
CA ALA A 14 -12.29 0.41 -64.46
C ALA A 14 -11.48 1.19 -65.53
N CYS A 15 -10.15 1.20 -65.37
CA CYS A 15 -9.11 1.32 -66.43
C CYS A 15 -8.77 2.68 -67.10
N ILE A 16 -7.44 2.88 -67.23
CA ILE A 16 -6.68 3.87 -68.03
C ILE A 16 -6.72 5.31 -67.48
N GLY A 17 -5.59 5.96 -67.14
CA GLY A 17 -4.18 5.52 -67.10
C GLY A 17 -3.25 6.75 -67.05
N GLY A 18 -2.17 6.71 -66.24
CA GLY A 18 -1.30 7.89 -66.08
C GLY A 18 -0.23 7.72 -64.99
N ILE A 19 0.93 7.20 -65.40
CA ILE A 19 2.12 6.89 -64.59
C ILE A 19 2.62 8.10 -63.77
N SER A 20 2.87 7.92 -62.46
CA SER A 20 4.16 8.20 -61.77
C SER A 20 3.99 8.25 -60.24
N GLY A 21 4.70 7.41 -59.48
CA GLY A 21 4.93 7.68 -58.03
C GLY A 21 4.99 6.50 -57.05
N VAL A 22 6.19 5.93 -56.87
CA VAL A 22 6.78 5.58 -55.55
C VAL A 22 6.12 4.49 -54.66
N ILE A 23 6.85 3.36 -54.59
CA ILE A 23 7.03 2.41 -53.46
C ILE A 23 5.87 1.43 -53.13
N ALA A 24 6.25 0.15 -53.03
CA ALA A 24 5.36 -0.98 -52.89
C ALA A 24 5.15 -1.42 -51.43
N PHE A 25 3.89 -1.62 -51.05
CA PHE A 25 3.54 -2.46 -49.91
C PHE A 25 3.63 -3.94 -50.33
N VAL A 26 4.50 -4.71 -49.67
CA VAL A 26 4.47 -6.18 -49.77
C VAL A 26 3.42 -6.68 -48.80
N VAL A 27 2.32 -7.22 -49.33
CA VAL A 27 1.32 -7.93 -48.52
C VAL A 27 1.83 -9.33 -48.24
N ILE A 28 2.49 -9.52 -47.10
CA ILE A 28 2.70 -10.86 -46.53
C ILE A 28 1.40 -11.28 -45.85
N ARG A 29 0.89 -12.46 -46.22
CA ARG A 29 -0.21 -13.10 -45.50
C ARG A 29 0.33 -13.61 -44.16
N ASN A 30 0.01 -12.93 -43.06
CA ASN A 30 0.12 -13.56 -41.75
C ASN A 30 -0.97 -14.63 -41.65
N THR A 31 -0.55 -15.89 -41.67
CA THR A 31 -1.27 -16.97 -40.99
C THR A 31 -1.44 -16.58 -39.53
N GLY A 32 -2.66 -16.61 -39.00
CA GLY A 32 -2.92 -16.26 -37.61
C GLY A 32 -2.17 -17.21 -36.68
N THR A 33 -1.11 -16.71 -36.06
CA THR A 33 -0.62 -17.24 -34.78
C THR A 33 -1.65 -16.90 -33.70
N ALA A 34 -1.67 -17.70 -32.64
CA ALA A 34 -2.64 -17.54 -31.55
C ALA A 34 -2.58 -16.13 -30.93
N SER A 35 -3.72 -15.71 -30.39
CA SER A 35 -3.88 -14.49 -29.60
C SER A 35 -2.82 -14.38 -28.51
N ASP A 36 -2.08 -13.26 -28.48
CA ASP A 36 -1.30 -12.82 -27.31
C ASP A 36 -2.27 -12.33 -26.21
N THR A 37 -3.06 -13.25 -25.68
CA THR A 37 -3.84 -13.07 -24.44
C THR A 37 -2.98 -13.52 -23.28
N ILE A 38 -2.49 -12.57 -22.49
CA ILE A 38 -1.77 -12.83 -21.25
C ILE A 38 -2.80 -13.30 -20.22
N ASP A 39 -2.78 -14.58 -19.91
CA ASP A 39 -3.60 -15.23 -18.89
C ASP A 39 -3.48 -14.52 -17.53
N TYR A 40 -4.61 -14.08 -16.97
CA TYR A 40 -4.67 -13.51 -15.61
C TYR A 40 -4.04 -14.41 -14.55
N ASP A 41 -4.25 -15.73 -14.59
CA ASP A 41 -3.71 -16.63 -13.57
C ASP A 41 -2.20 -16.87 -13.78
N ALA A 42 -1.64 -16.61 -14.97
CA ALA A 42 -0.19 -16.58 -15.18
C ALA A 42 0.52 -15.39 -14.50
N GLN A 43 -0.23 -14.47 -13.88
CA GLN A 43 0.32 -13.45 -12.96
C GLN A 43 0.57 -14.03 -11.55
N PHE A 44 0.01 -15.20 -11.24
CA PHE A 44 0.23 -15.93 -10.00
C PHE A 44 1.18 -17.11 -10.29
N CYS A 45 2.46 -16.96 -9.94
CA CYS A 45 3.46 -18.02 -10.12
C CYS A 45 3.29 -19.22 -9.14
N GLN A 46 2.14 -19.31 -8.47
CA GLN A 46 1.87 -20.20 -7.35
C GLN A 46 0.36 -20.53 -7.30
N PRO A 47 -0.05 -21.68 -6.71
CA PRO A 47 -1.46 -22.08 -6.64
C PRO A 47 -2.35 -21.07 -5.90
N LEU A 48 -3.57 -20.87 -6.39
CA LEU A 48 -4.53 -19.90 -5.84
C LEU A 48 -5.07 -20.31 -4.46
N VAL A 49 -5.13 -19.38 -3.51
CA VAL A 49 -5.84 -19.56 -2.23
C VAL A 49 -7.27 -19.06 -2.36
N ILE A 50 -8.24 -19.97 -2.36
CA ILE A 50 -9.66 -19.65 -2.48
C ILE A 50 -10.32 -19.84 -1.11
N ALA A 51 -10.88 -18.77 -0.56
CA ALA A 51 -11.51 -18.80 0.76
C ALA A 51 -12.93 -19.35 0.68
N HIS A 52 -13.07 -20.64 1.01
CA HIS A 52 -14.31 -21.39 0.94
C HIS A 52 -15.32 -20.85 1.94
N ARG A 53 -16.34 -20.16 1.40
CA ARG A 53 -17.38 -19.44 2.14
C ARG A 53 -16.83 -18.32 3.03
N GLY A 54 -15.67 -17.79 2.65
CA GLY A 54 -14.84 -16.89 3.43
C GLY A 54 -13.90 -17.64 4.38
N ALA A 55 -13.48 -16.99 5.46
CA ALA A 55 -12.66 -17.59 6.51
C ALA A 55 -13.52 -18.43 7.47
N SER A 56 -14.23 -19.41 6.90
CA SER A 56 -15.31 -20.15 7.57
C SER A 56 -14.84 -21.02 8.75
N GLY A 57 -13.53 -21.26 8.88
CA GLY A 57 -12.90 -21.85 10.06
C GLY A 57 -12.86 -20.96 11.31
N TYR A 58 -13.14 -19.66 11.16
CA TYR A 58 -12.98 -18.65 12.23
C TYR A 58 -14.20 -17.73 12.43
N VAL A 59 -15.07 -17.61 11.43
CA VAL A 59 -16.29 -16.77 11.41
C VAL A 59 -17.39 -17.54 10.69
N PRO A 60 -18.69 -17.44 11.08
CA PRO A 60 -19.78 -18.14 10.39
C PRO A 60 -19.78 -17.97 8.86
N GLU A 61 -20.00 -19.08 8.15
CA GLU A 61 -19.90 -19.17 6.68
C GLU A 61 -20.90 -18.25 5.96
N HIS A 62 -20.51 -17.72 4.78
CA HIS A 62 -21.29 -16.77 3.97
C HIS A 62 -21.68 -15.47 4.69
N THR A 63 -20.74 -14.88 5.44
CA THR A 63 -20.89 -13.55 6.03
C THR A 63 -19.88 -12.57 5.45
N LEU A 64 -20.23 -11.28 5.37
CA LEU A 64 -19.26 -10.23 4.98
C LEU A 64 -18.05 -10.21 5.93
N GLY A 65 -18.23 -10.58 7.20
CA GLY A 65 -17.16 -10.78 8.17
C GLY A 65 -16.18 -11.89 7.77
N ALA A 66 -16.69 -13.08 7.40
CA ALA A 66 -15.86 -14.18 6.94
C ALA A 66 -15.11 -13.84 5.64
N TYR A 67 -15.75 -13.15 4.70
CA TYR A 67 -15.12 -12.69 3.46
C TYR A 67 -14.03 -11.64 3.69
N ALA A 68 -14.30 -10.62 4.53
CA ALA A 68 -13.31 -9.60 4.86
C ALA A 68 -12.09 -10.22 5.57
N LEU A 69 -12.32 -11.11 6.54
CA LEU A 69 -11.26 -11.80 7.27
C LEU A 69 -10.37 -12.61 6.32
N ALA A 70 -10.98 -13.43 5.44
CA ALA A 70 -10.25 -14.20 4.42
C ALA A 70 -9.32 -13.34 3.56
N VAL A 71 -9.82 -12.20 3.09
CA VAL A 71 -9.02 -11.27 2.29
C VAL A 71 -7.84 -10.69 3.10
N THR A 72 -8.05 -10.35 4.38
CA THR A 72 -6.94 -9.89 5.25
C THR A 72 -5.95 -11.00 5.65
N MET A 73 -6.34 -12.27 5.47
CA MET A 73 -5.52 -13.48 5.66
C MET A 73 -4.75 -13.90 4.40
N GLY A 74 -4.99 -13.25 3.25
CA GLY A 74 -4.22 -13.45 2.02
C GLY A 74 -4.92 -14.20 0.89
N SER A 75 -6.20 -14.58 1.02
CA SER A 75 -6.90 -15.34 -0.05
C SER A 75 -7.00 -14.56 -1.36
N ASP A 76 -6.65 -15.16 -2.49
CA ASP A 76 -6.75 -14.56 -3.82
C ASP A 76 -8.21 -14.38 -4.26
N TYR A 77 -9.07 -15.33 -3.90
CA TYR A 77 -10.50 -15.32 -4.20
C TYR A 77 -11.34 -15.54 -2.93
N ILE A 78 -12.52 -14.93 -2.89
CA ILE A 78 -13.60 -15.29 -1.95
C ILE A 78 -14.69 -16.08 -2.69
N GLU A 79 -15.18 -17.16 -2.08
CA GLU A 79 -16.16 -18.07 -2.67
C GLU A 79 -17.55 -17.89 -2.01
N PRO A 80 -18.57 -17.45 -2.77
CA PRO A 80 -19.96 -17.52 -2.34
C PRO A 80 -20.81 -18.55 -3.10
N ASP A 81 -21.20 -19.63 -2.43
CA ASP A 81 -22.42 -20.38 -2.73
C ASP A 81 -23.61 -19.41 -2.83
N VAL A 82 -24.28 -19.37 -3.97
CA VAL A 82 -25.42 -18.48 -4.24
C VAL A 82 -26.72 -19.23 -4.53
N VAL A 83 -27.80 -18.67 -3.99
CA VAL A 83 -29.19 -19.13 -4.13
C VAL A 83 -30.15 -17.96 -4.38
N MET A 84 -31.36 -18.26 -4.84
CA MET A 84 -32.37 -17.25 -5.17
C MET A 84 -33.43 -17.11 -4.07
N THR A 85 -33.86 -15.86 -3.85
CA THR A 85 -35.04 -15.50 -3.04
C THR A 85 -36.32 -15.49 -3.87
N SER A 86 -37.49 -15.53 -3.22
CA SER A 86 -38.79 -15.54 -3.90
C SER A 86 -39.06 -14.32 -4.79
N ASP A 87 -38.40 -13.19 -4.49
CA ASP A 87 -38.50 -11.93 -5.23
C ASP A 87 -37.32 -11.67 -6.19
N GLY A 88 -36.47 -12.68 -6.43
CA GLY A 88 -35.47 -12.67 -7.51
C GLY A 88 -34.12 -12.01 -7.16
N HIS A 89 -33.78 -11.89 -5.88
CA HIS A 89 -32.46 -11.43 -5.44
C HIS A 89 -31.52 -12.60 -5.14
N ILE A 90 -30.27 -12.46 -5.59
CA ILE A 90 -29.18 -13.42 -5.33
C ILE A 90 -28.58 -13.14 -3.95
N ILE A 91 -28.57 -14.16 -3.09
CA ILE A 91 -27.97 -14.14 -1.76
C ILE A 91 -26.92 -15.24 -1.64
N ALA A 92 -25.93 -15.06 -0.75
CA ALA A 92 -24.98 -16.12 -0.45
C ALA A 92 -25.47 -17.00 0.71
N ARG A 93 -25.65 -18.29 0.45
CA ARG A 93 -25.98 -19.36 1.40
C ARG A 93 -25.45 -20.68 0.84
N HIS A 94 -24.98 -21.55 1.74
CA HIS A 94 -24.53 -22.92 1.46
C HIS A 94 -25.53 -23.72 0.61
N ASP A 95 -26.80 -23.63 0.95
CA ASP A 95 -27.91 -24.44 0.45
C ASP A 95 -29.16 -23.53 0.40
N ASN A 96 -30.22 -23.93 -0.32
CA ASN A 96 -31.48 -23.20 -0.25
C ASN A 96 -32.25 -23.50 1.05
N GLU A 97 -31.92 -24.58 1.78
CA GLU A 97 -32.37 -24.79 3.16
C GLU A 97 -31.64 -23.87 4.15
N LEU A 98 -32.41 -23.09 4.90
CA LEU A 98 -31.93 -22.02 5.79
C LEU A 98 -31.69 -22.46 7.24
N GLY A 99 -32.35 -23.52 7.71
CA GLY A 99 -32.42 -23.93 9.12
C GLY A 99 -31.10 -24.39 9.73
N LEU A 100 -30.16 -24.92 8.94
CA LEU A 100 -28.84 -25.31 9.45
C LEU A 100 -27.89 -24.13 9.67
N THR A 101 -28.12 -22.98 9.03
CA THR A 101 -27.11 -21.92 8.89
C THR A 101 -27.66 -20.50 9.09
N THR A 102 -28.94 -20.38 9.47
CA THR A 102 -29.56 -19.16 9.99
C THR A 102 -30.41 -19.42 11.23
N ASP A 103 -30.75 -18.35 11.95
CA ASP A 103 -31.66 -18.39 13.10
C ASP A 103 -33.15 -18.62 12.75
N VAL A 104 -33.51 -18.93 11.49
CA VAL A 104 -34.91 -19.06 11.03
C VAL A 104 -35.75 -20.04 11.87
N ALA A 105 -35.14 -21.12 12.36
CA ALA A 105 -35.82 -22.10 13.21
C ALA A 105 -36.25 -21.53 14.58
N GLN A 106 -35.66 -20.39 14.98
CA GLN A 106 -35.95 -19.68 16.22
C GLN A 106 -36.98 -18.54 16.03
N ARG A 107 -37.43 -18.26 14.79
CA ARG A 107 -38.34 -17.17 14.44
C ARG A 107 -39.82 -17.62 14.39
N PRO A 108 -40.66 -17.29 15.39
CA PRO A 108 -42.05 -17.75 15.44
C PRO A 108 -42.88 -17.28 14.23
N GLU A 109 -42.57 -16.12 13.67
CA GLU A 109 -43.19 -15.54 12.48
C GLU A 109 -43.03 -16.41 11.21
N PHE A 110 -41.98 -17.25 11.15
CA PHE A 110 -41.69 -18.12 10.02
C PHE A 110 -41.97 -19.60 10.28
N ALA A 111 -42.43 -19.98 11.48
CA ALA A 111 -42.69 -21.36 11.86
C ALA A 111 -43.66 -22.11 10.93
N THR A 112 -44.62 -21.41 10.31
CA THR A 112 -45.58 -21.98 9.35
C THR A 112 -45.02 -22.21 7.94
N ARG A 113 -43.81 -21.74 7.64
CA ARG A 113 -43.10 -22.01 6.36
C ARG A 113 -42.25 -23.28 6.39
N TYR A 114 -42.11 -23.93 7.55
CA TYR A 114 -41.42 -25.23 7.63
C TYR A 114 -42.18 -26.28 6.81
N ARG A 115 -41.52 -26.84 5.78
CA ARG A 115 -42.12 -27.80 4.86
C ARG A 115 -41.14 -28.87 4.43
N THR A 116 -41.66 -29.93 3.83
CA THR A 116 -40.87 -30.97 3.15
C THR A 116 -40.99 -30.78 1.64
N GLN A 117 -39.87 -30.82 0.93
CA GLN A 117 -39.84 -30.87 -0.53
C GLN A 117 -38.73 -31.78 -1.06
N THR A 118 -38.68 -31.96 -2.37
CA THR A 118 -37.56 -32.63 -3.05
C THR A 118 -36.72 -31.58 -3.75
N VAL A 119 -35.44 -31.47 -3.36
CA VAL A 119 -34.41 -30.67 -4.05
C VAL A 119 -33.41 -31.67 -4.63
N ASP A 120 -33.10 -31.56 -5.92
CA ASP A 120 -32.18 -32.43 -6.66
C ASP A 120 -32.36 -33.94 -6.39
N GLY A 121 -33.63 -34.38 -6.40
CA GLY A 121 -34.02 -35.77 -6.16
C GLY A 121 -33.94 -36.23 -4.69
N THR A 122 -33.48 -35.38 -3.78
CA THR A 122 -33.36 -35.64 -2.34
C THR A 122 -34.49 -34.98 -1.57
N THR A 123 -35.14 -35.71 -0.65
CA THR A 123 -36.18 -35.15 0.21
C THR A 123 -35.56 -34.38 1.38
N VAL A 124 -35.81 -33.08 1.44
CA VAL A 124 -35.32 -32.13 2.47
C VAL A 124 -36.52 -31.56 3.24
N SER A 125 -36.36 -31.31 4.54
CA SER A 125 -37.41 -30.66 5.37
C SER A 125 -36.82 -29.51 6.16
N GLY A 126 -37.36 -28.31 5.96
CA GLY A 126 -36.71 -27.06 6.36
C GLY A 126 -37.47 -25.81 5.95
N TRP A 127 -36.75 -24.69 5.90
CA TRP A 127 -37.20 -23.40 5.38
C TRP A 127 -36.38 -23.06 4.14
N PHE A 128 -37.01 -22.72 3.02
CA PHE A 128 -36.32 -22.62 1.74
C PHE A 128 -36.27 -21.20 1.20
N THR A 129 -35.15 -20.75 0.62
CA THR A 129 -34.98 -19.35 0.19
C THR A 129 -36.01 -18.89 -0.85
N GLU A 130 -36.49 -19.80 -1.71
CA GLU A 130 -37.58 -19.52 -2.65
C GLU A 130 -38.94 -19.21 -1.99
N ASP A 131 -39.08 -19.40 -0.67
CA ASP A 131 -40.28 -19.06 0.11
C ASP A 131 -40.20 -17.67 0.78
N PHE A 132 -39.10 -16.92 0.63
CA PHE A 132 -38.82 -15.66 1.35
C PHE A 132 -38.40 -14.52 0.42
N THR A 133 -38.84 -13.29 0.72
CA THR A 133 -38.32 -12.09 0.04
C THR A 133 -36.95 -11.69 0.57
N LEU A 134 -36.19 -10.88 -0.17
CA LEU A 134 -34.93 -10.32 0.36
C LEU A 134 -35.13 -9.53 1.65
N GLU A 135 -36.24 -8.79 1.79
CA GLU A 135 -36.56 -8.05 3.02
C GLU A 135 -36.69 -8.99 4.22
N GLU A 136 -37.37 -10.13 4.05
CA GLU A 136 -37.51 -11.14 5.11
C GLU A 136 -36.18 -11.83 5.42
N ILE A 137 -35.40 -12.22 4.39
CA ILE A 137 -34.06 -12.79 4.56
C ILE A 137 -33.14 -11.85 5.34
N LYS A 138 -33.20 -10.54 5.09
CA LYS A 138 -32.40 -9.53 5.82
C LYS A 138 -32.81 -9.35 7.29
N THR A 139 -33.93 -9.94 7.72
CA THR A 139 -34.26 -10.03 9.15
C THR A 139 -33.58 -11.19 9.87
N LEU A 140 -33.15 -12.22 9.14
CA LEU A 140 -32.47 -13.40 9.69
C LEU A 140 -31.02 -13.09 10.04
N ARG A 141 -30.44 -13.93 10.90
CA ARG A 141 -29.02 -13.91 11.24
C ARG A 141 -28.35 -15.23 10.89
N SER A 142 -27.08 -15.14 10.50
CA SER A 142 -26.23 -16.30 10.25
C SER A 142 -25.78 -16.94 11.56
N ILE A 143 -25.74 -18.28 11.58
CA ILE A 143 -25.28 -19.09 12.72
C ILE A 143 -24.29 -20.17 12.24
N GLU A 144 -23.46 -20.67 13.15
CA GLU A 144 -22.56 -21.78 12.91
C GLU A 144 -23.31 -23.13 12.83
N ARG A 145 -23.13 -23.88 11.74
CA ARG A 145 -23.78 -25.18 11.51
C ARG A 145 -23.10 -26.37 12.18
N ILE A 146 -21.82 -26.25 12.54
CA ILE A 146 -21.04 -27.28 13.24
C ILE A 146 -20.47 -26.76 14.58
N PRO A 147 -21.31 -26.25 15.51
CA PRO A 147 -20.85 -25.55 16.71
C PRO A 147 -20.04 -26.43 17.68
N MET A 148 -20.15 -27.75 17.57
CA MET A 148 -19.34 -28.71 18.33
C MET A 148 -17.90 -28.86 17.81
N ILE A 149 -17.67 -28.53 16.52
CA ILE A 149 -16.34 -28.49 15.87
C ILE A 149 -15.81 -27.05 15.89
N ARG A 150 -16.68 -26.05 15.69
CA ARG A 150 -16.34 -24.62 15.68
C ARG A 150 -17.00 -23.84 16.83
N PRO A 151 -16.69 -24.15 18.11
CA PRO A 151 -17.25 -23.43 19.26
C PRO A 151 -16.70 -22.00 19.40
N GLY A 152 -15.73 -21.60 18.57
CA GLY A 152 -15.31 -20.21 18.38
C GLY A 152 -16.32 -19.43 17.54
N ASN A 153 -16.64 -19.93 16.34
CA ASN A 153 -17.62 -19.35 15.42
C ASN A 153 -19.00 -19.20 16.05
N ALA A 154 -19.46 -20.21 16.79
CA ALA A 154 -20.76 -20.20 17.47
C ALA A 154 -20.92 -19.08 18.52
N ARG A 155 -19.83 -18.41 18.93
CA ARG A 155 -19.89 -17.20 19.78
C ARG A 155 -20.26 -15.94 19.00
N MET A 156 -20.24 -16.03 17.67
CA MET A 156 -20.64 -14.99 16.71
C MET A 156 -21.97 -15.32 16.03
N ASP A 157 -22.69 -16.34 16.50
CA ASP A 157 -24.10 -16.53 16.16
C ASP A 157 -24.86 -15.22 16.43
N ASP A 158 -25.85 -14.94 15.59
CA ASP A 158 -26.66 -13.71 15.59
C ASP A 158 -25.93 -12.40 15.21
N ALA A 159 -24.59 -12.42 15.03
CA ALA A 159 -23.80 -11.19 14.80
C ALA A 159 -23.87 -10.64 13.35
N PHE A 160 -24.22 -11.48 12.37
CA PHE A 160 -24.20 -11.13 10.95
C PHE A 160 -25.54 -11.40 10.27
N ASP A 161 -25.92 -10.57 9.30
CA ASP A 161 -27.03 -10.81 8.39
C ASP A 161 -26.62 -11.71 7.21
N VAL A 162 -27.59 -12.03 6.35
CA VAL A 162 -27.37 -12.76 5.11
C VAL A 162 -27.00 -11.78 3.98
N PRO A 163 -25.83 -11.89 3.35
CA PRO A 163 -25.40 -10.96 2.32
C PRO A 163 -25.98 -11.29 0.94
N THR A 164 -26.22 -10.24 0.16
CA THR A 164 -26.53 -10.29 -1.27
C THR A 164 -25.26 -10.37 -2.11
N MET A 165 -25.40 -10.82 -3.37
CA MET A 165 -24.29 -10.80 -4.31
C MET A 165 -23.73 -9.39 -4.58
N GLN A 166 -24.57 -8.34 -4.50
CA GLN A 166 -24.08 -6.96 -4.65
C GLN A 166 -23.17 -6.55 -3.48
N GLU A 167 -23.58 -6.83 -2.23
CA GLU A 167 -22.78 -6.50 -1.05
C GLU A 167 -21.43 -7.25 -1.02
N ILE A 168 -21.39 -8.47 -1.56
CA ILE A 168 -20.15 -9.25 -1.72
C ILE A 168 -19.24 -8.64 -2.79
N ILE A 169 -19.80 -8.16 -3.92
CA ILE A 169 -19.04 -7.44 -4.95
C ILE A 169 -18.51 -6.10 -4.40
N ASP A 170 -19.32 -5.36 -3.65
CA ASP A 170 -18.94 -4.09 -3.05
C ASP A 170 -17.85 -4.29 -1.98
N LEU A 171 -17.95 -5.37 -1.18
CA LEU A 171 -16.89 -5.78 -0.26
C LEU A 171 -15.61 -6.14 -1.00
N ALA A 172 -15.67 -7.01 -2.02
CA ALA A 172 -14.48 -7.44 -2.77
C ALA A 172 -13.72 -6.23 -3.33
N LYS A 173 -14.42 -5.32 -4.03
CA LYS A 173 -13.85 -4.08 -4.56
C LYS A 173 -13.34 -3.13 -3.47
N GLY A 174 -14.04 -3.04 -2.34
CA GLY A 174 -13.57 -2.27 -1.18
C GLY A 174 -12.26 -2.81 -0.62
N MET A 175 -12.14 -4.14 -0.54
CA MET A 175 -10.92 -4.81 -0.08
C MET A 175 -9.80 -4.80 -1.12
N GLU A 176 -10.08 -4.76 -2.43
CA GLU A 176 -9.06 -4.52 -3.47
C GLU A 176 -8.33 -3.18 -3.23
N ILE A 177 -9.09 -2.17 -2.79
CA ILE A 177 -8.56 -0.84 -2.48
C ILE A 177 -7.80 -0.84 -1.15
N SER A 178 -8.27 -1.56 -0.11
CA SER A 178 -7.58 -1.62 1.20
C SER A 178 -6.28 -2.42 1.14
N GLU A 179 -6.34 -3.64 0.60
CA GLU A 179 -5.19 -4.56 0.57
C GLU A 179 -4.23 -4.27 -0.60
N ARG A 180 -4.64 -3.40 -1.55
CA ARG A 180 -3.86 -2.99 -2.74
C ARG A 180 -3.42 -4.18 -3.61
N ARG A 181 -4.24 -5.23 -3.66
CA ARG A 181 -4.13 -6.40 -4.52
C ARG A 181 -5.50 -6.71 -5.11
N ARG A 182 -5.57 -7.37 -6.26
CA ARG A 182 -6.86 -7.83 -6.80
C ARG A 182 -7.44 -8.93 -5.91
N ILE A 183 -8.77 -8.92 -5.77
CA ILE A 183 -9.55 -9.85 -4.98
C ILE A 183 -10.61 -10.42 -5.90
N GLY A 184 -10.50 -11.71 -6.19
CA GLY A 184 -11.46 -12.38 -7.04
C GLY A 184 -12.71 -12.85 -6.30
N ILE A 185 -13.76 -13.12 -7.05
CA ILE A 185 -15.03 -13.67 -6.53
C ILE A 185 -15.35 -14.96 -7.27
N TYR A 186 -15.74 -15.99 -6.52
CA TYR A 186 -15.85 -17.36 -7.02
C TYR A 186 -17.28 -17.95 -6.81
N PRO A 187 -18.36 -17.34 -7.34
CA PRO A 187 -19.73 -17.78 -7.05
C PRO A 187 -20.07 -19.20 -7.51
N GLU A 188 -20.65 -20.02 -6.62
CA GLU A 188 -21.27 -21.31 -6.97
C GLU A 188 -22.79 -21.18 -7.15
N ILE A 189 -23.30 -21.55 -8.33
CA ILE A 189 -24.74 -21.71 -8.53
C ILE A 189 -25.19 -23.07 -7.97
N LYS A 190 -25.89 -23.05 -6.83
CA LYS A 190 -26.53 -24.23 -6.22
C LYS A 190 -27.87 -24.56 -6.90
N HIS A 191 -28.19 -25.85 -7.03
CA HIS A 191 -29.51 -26.36 -7.42
C HIS A 191 -30.10 -25.66 -8.67
N ALA A 192 -29.30 -25.51 -9.73
CA ALA A 192 -29.65 -24.71 -10.89
C ALA A 192 -30.94 -25.22 -11.56
N THR A 193 -31.03 -26.54 -11.78
CA THR A 193 -32.23 -27.17 -12.35
C THR A 193 -33.46 -26.99 -11.45
N HIS A 194 -33.33 -27.00 -10.11
CA HIS A 194 -34.44 -26.74 -9.18
C HIS A 194 -34.96 -25.30 -9.31
N PHE A 195 -34.07 -24.31 -9.22
CA PHE A 195 -34.45 -22.90 -9.37
C PHE A 195 -35.01 -22.59 -10.76
N GLN A 196 -34.50 -23.22 -11.82
CA GLN A 196 -35.07 -23.12 -13.17
C GLN A 196 -36.52 -23.65 -13.23
N GLN A 197 -36.82 -24.80 -12.59
CA GLN A 197 -38.18 -25.35 -12.52
C GLN A 197 -39.17 -24.45 -11.76
N LEU A 198 -38.68 -23.65 -10.81
CA LEU A 198 -39.45 -22.63 -10.09
C LEU A 198 -39.62 -21.32 -10.87
N GLY A 199 -38.94 -21.15 -12.02
CA GLY A 199 -38.91 -19.89 -12.77
C GLY A 199 -37.95 -18.84 -12.19
N LEU A 200 -37.01 -19.26 -11.35
CA LEU A 200 -36.04 -18.46 -10.60
C LEU A 200 -34.59 -18.69 -11.08
N ALA A 201 -34.40 -18.98 -12.37
CA ALA A 201 -33.11 -19.25 -13.01
C ALA A 201 -32.06 -18.18 -12.67
N MET A 202 -30.86 -18.61 -12.25
CA MET A 202 -29.83 -17.75 -11.64
C MET A 202 -28.75 -17.29 -12.62
N GLU A 203 -28.58 -18.00 -13.73
CA GLU A 203 -27.49 -17.87 -14.69
C GLU A 203 -27.44 -16.45 -15.27
N LYS A 204 -28.55 -15.99 -15.85
CA LYS A 204 -28.64 -14.65 -16.41
C LYS A 204 -28.58 -13.56 -15.33
N PRO A 205 -29.33 -13.61 -14.21
CA PRO A 205 -29.18 -12.64 -13.13
C PRO A 205 -27.75 -12.50 -12.59
N LEU A 206 -27.02 -13.60 -12.44
CA LEU A 206 -25.63 -13.61 -11.96
C LEU A 206 -24.69 -12.97 -12.99
N VAL A 207 -24.81 -13.32 -14.26
CA VAL A 207 -24.05 -12.67 -15.34
C VAL A 207 -24.39 -11.17 -15.43
N ASP A 208 -25.66 -10.80 -15.35
CA ASP A 208 -26.11 -9.41 -15.39
C ASP A 208 -25.57 -8.57 -14.22
N ILE A 209 -25.49 -9.11 -12.99
CA ILE A 209 -24.93 -8.37 -11.85
C ILE A 209 -23.40 -8.25 -11.95
N LEU A 210 -22.71 -9.31 -12.39
CA LEU A 210 -21.25 -9.29 -12.60
C LEU A 210 -20.86 -8.30 -13.70
N HIS A 211 -21.54 -8.33 -14.86
CA HIS A 211 -21.26 -7.44 -16.00
C HIS A 211 -21.57 -5.98 -15.68
N ARG A 212 -22.70 -5.69 -15.01
CA ARG A 212 -23.02 -4.32 -14.55
C ARG A 212 -21.98 -3.79 -13.56
N ASN A 213 -21.30 -4.68 -12.84
CA ASN A 213 -20.21 -4.35 -11.93
C ASN A 213 -18.83 -4.31 -12.60
N GLY A 214 -18.73 -4.51 -13.92
CA GLY A 214 -17.48 -4.40 -14.69
C GLY A 214 -16.67 -5.69 -14.80
N TYR A 215 -17.15 -6.82 -14.27
CA TYR A 215 -16.53 -8.13 -14.49
C TYR A 215 -16.95 -8.67 -15.86
N ILE A 216 -16.12 -8.41 -16.88
CA ILE A 216 -16.38 -8.74 -18.28
C ILE A 216 -15.12 -9.33 -18.91
N GLY A 217 -15.27 -10.42 -19.67
CA GLY A 217 -14.16 -11.10 -20.36
C GLY A 217 -13.39 -12.08 -19.46
N PRO A 218 -12.52 -12.92 -20.05
CA PRO A 218 -11.80 -13.98 -19.33
C PRO A 218 -10.86 -13.44 -18.25
N GLU A 219 -10.28 -12.25 -18.46
CA GLU A 219 -9.34 -11.58 -17.54
C GLU A 219 -10.01 -10.92 -16.31
N ALA A 220 -11.34 -10.99 -16.20
CA ALA A 220 -12.01 -10.60 -14.97
C ALA A 220 -11.62 -11.59 -13.85
N PRO A 221 -11.38 -11.15 -12.61
CA PRO A 221 -11.03 -12.01 -11.48
C PRO A 221 -12.29 -12.70 -10.93
N VAL A 222 -13.03 -13.37 -11.81
CA VAL A 222 -14.29 -14.03 -11.48
C VAL A 222 -14.36 -15.39 -12.15
N TYR A 223 -14.73 -16.37 -11.35
CA TYR A 223 -15.07 -17.72 -11.76
C TYR A 223 -16.52 -18.00 -11.41
N ILE A 224 -17.27 -18.68 -12.28
CA ILE A 224 -18.61 -19.19 -11.95
C ILE A 224 -18.56 -20.71 -11.91
N GLN A 225 -19.06 -21.30 -10.82
CA GLN A 225 -18.97 -22.75 -10.56
C GLN A 225 -20.33 -23.42 -10.41
N SER A 226 -20.40 -24.71 -10.79
CA SER A 226 -21.59 -25.55 -10.60
C SER A 226 -21.24 -27.03 -10.70
N PHE A 227 -22.07 -27.88 -10.08
CA PHE A 227 -22.06 -29.34 -10.27
C PHE A 227 -22.82 -29.78 -11.53
N GLU A 228 -23.76 -28.98 -12.02
CA GLU A 228 -24.58 -29.30 -13.20
C GLU A 228 -23.82 -28.96 -14.49
N ILE A 229 -24.03 -29.73 -15.56
CA ILE A 229 -23.32 -29.54 -16.84
C ILE A 229 -24.05 -28.51 -17.70
N SER A 230 -25.39 -28.59 -17.71
CA SER A 230 -26.24 -27.84 -18.65
C SER A 230 -26.24 -26.34 -18.36
N ASN A 231 -26.20 -25.91 -17.09
CA ASN A 231 -26.10 -24.49 -16.74
C ASN A 231 -24.72 -23.90 -17.04
N LEU A 232 -23.61 -24.65 -16.89
CA LEU A 232 -22.28 -24.20 -17.32
C LEU A 232 -22.21 -24.05 -18.85
N LYS A 233 -22.83 -24.97 -19.61
CA LYS A 233 -22.97 -24.83 -21.06
C LYS A 233 -23.88 -23.66 -21.46
N GLU A 234 -24.90 -23.31 -20.67
CA GLU A 234 -25.68 -22.09 -20.86
C GLU A 234 -24.85 -20.83 -20.57
N LEU A 235 -24.19 -20.76 -19.40
CA LEU A 235 -23.32 -19.67 -18.99
C LEU A 235 -22.24 -19.37 -20.02
N LYS A 236 -21.66 -20.42 -20.65
CA LYS A 236 -20.67 -20.26 -21.72
C LYS A 236 -21.20 -19.55 -22.97
N ASN A 237 -22.52 -19.54 -23.18
CA ASN A 237 -23.17 -18.75 -24.24
C ASN A 237 -23.58 -17.34 -23.77
N LEU A 238 -23.66 -17.11 -22.45
CA LEU A 238 -24.00 -15.81 -21.85
C LEU A 238 -22.76 -14.95 -21.56
N THR A 239 -21.59 -15.55 -21.33
CA THR A 239 -20.38 -14.82 -20.95
C THR A 239 -19.06 -15.53 -21.26
N ASP A 240 -18.01 -14.73 -21.46
CA ASP A 240 -16.61 -15.17 -21.54
C ASP A 240 -15.90 -15.24 -20.16
N LEU A 241 -16.61 -15.04 -19.05
CA LEU A 241 -16.06 -15.28 -17.70
C LEU A 241 -15.60 -16.73 -17.55
N ARG A 242 -14.61 -16.97 -16.67
CA ARG A 242 -14.07 -18.31 -16.43
C ARG A 242 -15.10 -19.18 -15.71
N LEU A 243 -15.23 -20.43 -16.15
CA LEU A 243 -16.16 -21.42 -15.60
C LEU A 243 -15.38 -22.61 -15.03
N ILE A 244 -15.87 -23.23 -13.96
CA ILE A 244 -15.31 -24.49 -13.43
C ILE A 244 -16.41 -25.54 -13.31
N GLN A 245 -16.09 -26.78 -13.67
CA GLN A 245 -16.97 -27.93 -13.44
C GLN A 245 -16.64 -28.55 -12.07
N LEU A 246 -17.62 -28.62 -11.19
CA LEU A 246 -17.48 -29.30 -9.89
C LEU A 246 -17.75 -30.80 -10.00
N PHE A 247 -17.08 -31.61 -9.15
CA PHE A 247 -17.24 -33.07 -9.10
C PHE A 247 -17.56 -33.56 -7.69
N SER A 248 -18.68 -34.27 -7.53
CA SER A 248 -19.10 -34.82 -6.23
C SER A 248 -18.19 -35.96 -5.75
N SER A 249 -17.90 -36.01 -4.45
CA SER A 249 -17.25 -37.16 -3.79
C SER A 249 -17.97 -38.49 -4.02
N ARG A 250 -19.28 -38.46 -4.33
CA ARG A 250 -20.04 -39.62 -4.79
C ARG A 250 -19.78 -39.86 -6.27
N GLN A 251 -18.62 -40.42 -6.61
CA GLN A 251 -18.17 -40.54 -8.01
C GLN A 251 -19.17 -41.26 -8.93
N GLN A 252 -19.94 -42.24 -8.40
CA GLN A 252 -20.95 -43.00 -9.16
C GLN A 252 -22.33 -42.32 -9.24
N SER A 253 -22.51 -41.14 -8.63
CA SER A 253 -23.73 -40.33 -8.86
C SER A 253 -23.60 -39.49 -10.13
N GLN A 254 -24.74 -39.02 -10.63
CA GLN A 254 -24.84 -38.15 -11.79
C GLN A 254 -24.98 -36.69 -11.33
N PRO A 255 -24.51 -35.71 -12.13
CA PRO A 255 -25.05 -34.35 -12.07
C PRO A 255 -26.58 -34.39 -12.20
N PHE A 256 -27.30 -33.55 -11.44
CA PHE A 256 -28.76 -33.68 -11.35
C PHE A 256 -29.47 -33.33 -12.67
N ASP A 257 -28.98 -32.33 -13.41
CA ASP A 257 -29.47 -32.00 -14.76
C ASP A 257 -29.36 -33.20 -15.72
N GLN A 258 -28.30 -34.00 -15.60
CA GLN A 258 -28.07 -35.17 -16.43
C GLN A 258 -29.04 -36.32 -16.11
N ALA A 259 -29.38 -36.50 -14.83
CA ALA A 259 -30.43 -37.42 -14.41
C ALA A 259 -31.83 -36.98 -14.92
N VAL A 260 -32.13 -35.68 -14.90
CA VAL A 260 -33.38 -35.10 -15.44
C VAL A 260 -33.46 -35.25 -16.97
N LEU A 261 -32.34 -35.11 -17.68
CA LEU A 261 -32.22 -35.38 -19.11
C LEU A 261 -32.25 -36.89 -19.46
N GLY A 262 -32.22 -37.77 -18.46
CA GLY A 262 -32.25 -39.23 -18.64
C GLY A 262 -30.97 -39.81 -19.25
N THR A 263 -29.82 -39.13 -19.08
CA THR A 263 -28.52 -39.66 -19.52
C THR A 263 -27.94 -40.61 -18.47
N THR A 264 -26.86 -41.33 -18.80
CA THR A 264 -26.21 -42.29 -17.89
C THR A 264 -24.87 -41.79 -17.35
N ILE A 265 -24.47 -40.53 -17.64
CA ILE A 265 -23.15 -40.01 -17.26
C ILE A 265 -23.04 -39.81 -15.75
N THR A 266 -21.94 -40.26 -15.16
CA THR A 266 -21.58 -40.08 -13.75
C THR A 266 -20.40 -39.13 -13.59
N PHE A 267 -20.16 -38.61 -12.39
CA PHE A 267 -18.94 -37.84 -12.11
C PHE A 267 -17.66 -38.68 -12.31
N ALA A 268 -17.72 -40.00 -12.23
CA ALA A 268 -16.61 -40.89 -12.57
C ALA A 268 -16.33 -40.92 -14.08
N ASP A 269 -17.37 -40.95 -14.92
CA ASP A 269 -17.20 -40.88 -16.39
C ASP A 269 -16.62 -39.52 -16.80
N MET A 270 -17.12 -38.43 -16.19
CA MET A 270 -16.61 -37.06 -16.38
C MET A 270 -15.14 -36.91 -15.99
N ALA A 271 -14.66 -37.68 -15.01
CA ALA A 271 -13.29 -37.60 -14.49
C ALA A 271 -12.26 -38.39 -15.32
N THR A 272 -12.71 -39.10 -16.35
CA THR A 272 -11.80 -39.73 -17.32
C THR A 272 -11.14 -38.67 -18.22
N ALA A 273 -9.99 -38.99 -18.81
CA ALA A 273 -9.35 -38.11 -19.80
C ALA A 273 -10.27 -37.73 -20.99
N GLU A 274 -11.28 -38.54 -21.32
CA GLU A 274 -12.28 -38.19 -22.34
C GLU A 274 -13.32 -37.20 -21.79
N GLY A 275 -13.82 -37.42 -20.58
CA GLY A 275 -14.72 -36.49 -19.90
C GLY A 275 -14.07 -35.12 -19.65
N LEU A 276 -12.79 -35.09 -19.24
CA LEU A 276 -12.03 -33.85 -19.04
C LEU A 276 -11.82 -33.07 -20.35
N ARG A 277 -11.64 -33.75 -21.50
CA ARG A 277 -11.61 -33.08 -22.82
C ARG A 277 -12.98 -32.52 -23.24
N GLU A 278 -14.08 -33.17 -22.87
CA GLU A 278 -15.42 -32.62 -23.08
C GLU A 278 -15.66 -31.40 -22.18
N ILE A 279 -15.20 -31.44 -20.92
CA ILE A 279 -15.28 -30.32 -19.96
C ILE A 279 -14.50 -29.10 -20.48
N ALA A 280 -13.31 -29.30 -21.04
CA ALA A 280 -12.49 -28.24 -21.65
C ALA A 280 -13.17 -27.51 -22.83
N THR A 281 -14.29 -28.01 -23.36
CA THR A 281 -15.06 -27.28 -24.39
C THR A 281 -15.91 -26.13 -23.83
N TYR A 282 -16.20 -26.12 -22.52
CA TYR A 282 -17.03 -25.10 -21.87
C TYR A 282 -16.45 -24.52 -20.57
N ALA A 283 -15.65 -25.28 -19.82
CA ALA A 283 -14.99 -24.84 -18.60
C ALA A 283 -13.51 -24.50 -18.81
N TYR A 284 -12.99 -23.61 -17.97
CA TYR A 284 -11.57 -23.26 -17.85
C TYR A 284 -10.84 -24.15 -16.82
N ALA A 285 -11.58 -24.67 -15.83
CA ALA A 285 -11.03 -25.48 -14.75
C ALA A 285 -11.93 -26.68 -14.38
N ALA A 286 -11.37 -27.60 -13.62
CA ALA A 286 -12.06 -28.66 -12.87
C ALA A 286 -11.90 -28.42 -11.35
N GLY A 287 -13.00 -28.49 -10.60
CA GLY A 287 -13.02 -28.34 -9.15
C GLY A 287 -13.46 -29.64 -8.49
N PRO A 288 -12.54 -30.59 -8.25
CA PRO A 288 -12.91 -31.89 -7.73
C PRO A 288 -12.96 -31.94 -6.20
N ASP A 289 -13.75 -32.87 -5.65
CA ASP A 289 -13.48 -33.38 -4.31
C ASP A 289 -12.08 -34.02 -4.25
N LYS A 290 -11.37 -33.85 -3.13
CA LYS A 290 -10.01 -34.39 -2.90
C LYS A 290 -9.84 -35.88 -3.24
N VAL A 291 -10.90 -36.71 -3.14
CA VAL A 291 -10.86 -38.15 -3.47
C VAL A 291 -10.43 -38.44 -4.92
N TYR A 292 -10.67 -37.53 -5.85
CA TYR A 292 -10.23 -37.69 -7.24
C TYR A 292 -8.73 -37.52 -7.43
N ILE A 293 -8.06 -36.79 -6.54
CA ILE A 293 -6.63 -36.47 -6.67
C ILE A 293 -5.82 -37.44 -5.81
N ILE A 294 -6.15 -37.54 -4.51
CA ILE A 294 -5.56 -38.53 -3.61
C ILE A 294 -6.70 -39.18 -2.80
N PRO A 295 -7.10 -40.43 -3.14
CA PRO A 295 -8.13 -41.14 -2.40
C PRO A 295 -7.64 -41.51 -1.00
N ARG A 296 -8.57 -41.71 -0.06
CA ARG A 296 -8.27 -42.27 1.28
C ARG A 296 -8.50 -43.77 1.33
N ASP A 297 -7.69 -44.47 2.12
CA ASP A 297 -7.84 -45.90 2.40
C ASP A 297 -8.86 -46.20 3.51
N GLU A 298 -9.03 -47.48 3.84
CA GLU A 298 -9.96 -47.95 4.89
C GLU A 298 -9.58 -47.45 6.30
N ASP A 299 -8.33 -47.06 6.53
CA ASP A 299 -7.80 -46.49 7.78
C ASP A 299 -7.82 -44.94 7.78
N ASN A 300 -8.51 -44.31 6.80
CA ASN A 300 -8.57 -42.85 6.57
C ASN A 300 -7.19 -42.21 6.29
N ARG A 301 -6.22 -42.96 5.75
CA ARG A 301 -4.90 -42.44 5.33
C ARG A 301 -4.90 -42.04 3.88
N LEU A 302 -4.03 -41.11 3.47
CA LEU A 302 -3.84 -40.77 2.06
C LEU A 302 -3.22 -41.96 1.29
N GLY A 303 -3.85 -42.32 0.18
CA GLY A 303 -3.37 -43.31 -0.77
C GLY A 303 -2.38 -42.74 -1.79
N ILE A 304 -2.33 -43.38 -2.95
CA ILE A 304 -1.47 -42.97 -4.07
C ILE A 304 -2.24 -41.94 -4.94
N PRO A 305 -1.60 -40.83 -5.38
CA PRO A 305 -2.22 -39.90 -6.32
C PRO A 305 -2.71 -40.57 -7.61
N THR A 306 -3.82 -40.07 -8.16
CA THR A 306 -4.38 -40.53 -9.44
C THR A 306 -3.80 -39.73 -10.62
N SER A 307 -4.12 -40.12 -11.86
CA SER A 307 -3.80 -39.34 -13.06
C SER A 307 -4.69 -38.11 -13.27
N PHE A 308 -5.67 -37.82 -12.40
CA PHE A 308 -6.69 -36.79 -12.65
C PHE A 308 -6.09 -35.41 -12.95
N VAL A 309 -5.05 -34.99 -12.22
CA VAL A 309 -4.39 -33.69 -12.44
C VAL A 309 -3.65 -33.69 -13.79
N GLU A 310 -2.90 -34.75 -14.10
CA GLU A 310 -2.20 -34.91 -15.39
C GLU A 310 -3.18 -34.93 -16.57
N ASP A 311 -4.29 -35.67 -16.46
CA ASP A 311 -5.33 -35.78 -17.48
C ASP A 311 -6.09 -34.45 -17.68
N ALA A 312 -6.32 -33.68 -16.61
CA ALA A 312 -6.95 -32.37 -16.67
C ALA A 312 -6.02 -31.33 -17.31
N HIS A 313 -4.75 -31.28 -16.90
CA HIS A 313 -3.72 -30.44 -17.51
C HIS A 313 -3.51 -30.78 -18.99
N ALA A 314 -3.53 -32.07 -19.35
CA ALA A 314 -3.45 -32.52 -20.74
C ALA A 314 -4.69 -32.12 -21.58
N ALA A 315 -5.84 -31.89 -20.95
CA ALA A 315 -7.03 -31.30 -21.58
C ALA A 315 -6.99 -29.75 -21.61
N GLY A 316 -6.03 -29.11 -20.95
CA GLY A 316 -5.90 -27.66 -20.82
C GLY A 316 -6.72 -27.04 -19.68
N LEU A 317 -7.22 -27.85 -18.75
CA LEU A 317 -7.97 -27.41 -17.57
C LEU A 317 -7.04 -27.14 -16.39
N LYS A 318 -7.34 -26.11 -15.60
CA LYS A 318 -6.79 -25.90 -14.25
C LYS A 318 -7.49 -26.79 -13.21
N VAL A 319 -6.84 -27.12 -12.10
CA VAL A 319 -7.39 -28.02 -11.06
C VAL A 319 -7.43 -27.37 -9.68
N HIS A 320 -8.63 -27.08 -9.17
CA HIS A 320 -8.85 -26.41 -7.88
C HIS A 320 -9.66 -27.30 -6.90
N PRO A 321 -9.05 -28.26 -6.20
CA PRO A 321 -9.76 -29.15 -5.27
C PRO A 321 -10.40 -28.45 -4.07
N TYR A 322 -11.52 -29.02 -3.61
CA TYR A 322 -12.20 -28.64 -2.37
C TYR A 322 -12.46 -29.85 -1.45
N THR A 323 -12.66 -29.68 -0.14
CA THR A 323 -12.24 -28.53 0.69
C THR A 323 -11.15 -28.96 1.67
N PHE A 324 -10.16 -28.11 1.86
CA PHE A 324 -9.15 -28.24 2.90
C PHE A 324 -9.69 -27.66 4.21
N ARG A 325 -9.54 -28.41 5.31
CA ARG A 325 -10.01 -28.07 6.66
C ARG A 325 -9.00 -28.54 7.70
N ALA A 326 -8.63 -27.68 8.64
CA ALA A 326 -7.61 -27.97 9.64
C ALA A 326 -8.08 -28.84 10.82
N GLU A 327 -9.38 -29.01 11.02
CA GLU A 327 -9.94 -29.75 12.15
C GLU A 327 -9.84 -31.27 11.96
N ASN A 328 -9.46 -31.99 13.04
CA ASN A 328 -9.19 -33.43 13.03
C ASN A 328 -10.24 -34.30 12.29
N PRO A 329 -11.57 -34.11 12.44
CA PRO A 329 -12.58 -34.91 11.73
C PRO A 329 -12.50 -34.85 10.20
N TYR A 330 -11.85 -33.82 9.64
CA TYR A 330 -11.70 -33.63 8.20
C TYR A 330 -10.34 -34.05 7.67
N LEU A 331 -9.33 -34.22 8.55
CA LEU A 331 -7.97 -34.59 8.14
C LEU A 331 -7.80 -36.12 7.97
N PRO A 332 -6.86 -36.57 7.11
CA PRO A 332 -6.40 -37.95 7.06
C PRO A 332 -5.74 -38.35 8.38
N ALA A 333 -5.77 -39.63 8.74
CA ALA A 333 -5.40 -40.11 10.08
C ALA A 333 -3.95 -39.77 10.49
N GLU A 334 -3.00 -39.73 9.55
CA GLU A 334 -1.61 -39.31 9.79
C GLU A 334 -1.41 -37.82 10.02
N PHE A 335 -2.39 -36.98 9.67
CA PHE A 335 -2.34 -35.54 9.89
C PHE A 335 -3.24 -35.11 11.05
N GLN A 336 -3.97 -36.02 11.70
CA GLN A 336 -4.71 -35.70 12.92
C GLN A 336 -3.75 -35.48 14.09
N SER A 337 -4.05 -34.51 14.96
CA SER A 337 -3.29 -34.29 16.20
C SER A 337 -3.64 -35.34 17.26
N GLU A 338 -2.78 -35.47 18.28
CA GLU A 338 -3.00 -36.39 19.41
C GLU A 338 -4.18 -35.98 20.33
N ASP A 339 -4.74 -34.77 20.16
CA ASP A 339 -5.92 -34.32 20.88
C ASP A 339 -7.20 -34.93 20.25
N PRO A 340 -7.94 -35.79 20.98
CA PRO A 340 -9.16 -36.43 20.45
C PRO A 340 -10.35 -35.47 20.32
N SER A 341 -10.21 -34.19 20.68
CA SER A 341 -11.22 -33.17 20.46
C SER A 341 -11.55 -33.01 18.96
N PRO A 342 -12.83 -33.01 18.57
CA PRO A 342 -13.21 -32.79 17.17
C PRO A 342 -12.94 -31.35 16.71
N ALA A 343 -12.68 -30.42 17.65
CA ALA A 343 -12.29 -29.04 17.38
C ALA A 343 -10.76 -28.84 17.39
N ALA A 344 -9.96 -29.88 17.67
CA ALA A 344 -8.52 -29.78 17.61
C ALA A 344 -8.03 -29.68 16.15
N LEU A 345 -7.01 -28.85 15.94
CA LEU A 345 -6.36 -28.71 14.65
C LEU A 345 -5.25 -29.77 14.52
N GLY A 346 -5.11 -30.33 13.32
CA GLY A 346 -4.03 -31.26 12.98
C GLY A 346 -2.95 -30.62 12.09
N ASP A 347 -2.09 -31.45 11.51
CA ASP A 347 -1.10 -31.08 10.50
C ASP A 347 -1.75 -30.83 9.13
N PHE A 348 -2.54 -29.77 9.06
CA PHE A 348 -3.13 -29.24 7.83
C PHE A 348 -2.06 -28.95 6.75
N MET A 349 -0.87 -28.53 7.18
CA MET A 349 0.27 -28.24 6.29
C MET A 349 0.77 -29.50 5.59
N GLY A 350 0.81 -30.62 6.30
CA GLY A 350 1.14 -31.94 5.76
C GLY A 350 0.13 -32.42 4.71
N GLU A 351 -1.19 -32.32 4.98
CA GLU A 351 -2.20 -32.64 3.96
C GLU A 351 -2.06 -31.71 2.75
N LEU A 352 -2.03 -30.39 2.97
CA LEU A 352 -1.97 -29.41 1.88
C LEU A 352 -0.72 -29.62 1.01
N LYS A 353 0.44 -29.88 1.61
CA LYS A 353 1.65 -30.21 0.85
C LYS A 353 1.47 -31.45 -0.03
N ALA A 354 0.89 -32.53 0.50
CA ALA A 354 0.69 -33.76 -0.27
C ALA A 354 -0.15 -33.54 -1.54
N PHE A 355 -1.14 -32.64 -1.49
CA PHE A 355 -1.94 -32.26 -2.67
C PHE A 355 -1.22 -31.26 -3.58
N LEU A 356 -0.48 -30.27 -3.04
CA LEU A 356 0.37 -29.36 -3.82
C LEU A 356 1.45 -30.11 -4.62
N ASP A 357 2.05 -31.15 -4.03
CA ASP A 357 3.04 -32.03 -4.67
C ASP A 357 2.46 -32.79 -5.88
N THR A 358 1.13 -32.84 -6.08
CA THR A 358 0.48 -33.40 -7.29
C THR A 358 0.31 -32.40 -8.43
N GLY A 359 0.66 -31.12 -8.23
CA GLY A 359 0.60 -30.08 -9.26
C GLY A 359 -0.73 -29.34 -9.39
N ILE A 360 -1.59 -29.34 -8.37
CA ILE A 360 -2.84 -28.58 -8.39
C ILE A 360 -2.63 -27.06 -8.52
N ASP A 361 -3.56 -26.38 -9.18
CA ASP A 361 -3.46 -24.94 -9.49
C ASP A 361 -4.11 -24.02 -8.44
N GLY A 362 -4.81 -24.58 -7.45
CA GLY A 362 -5.43 -23.81 -6.37
C GLY A 362 -6.15 -24.67 -5.34
N VAL A 363 -6.54 -24.08 -4.21
CA VAL A 363 -7.18 -24.79 -3.10
C VAL A 363 -8.33 -24.00 -2.48
N PHE A 364 -9.47 -24.66 -2.29
CA PHE A 364 -10.55 -24.14 -1.47
C PHE A 364 -10.30 -24.50 0.00
N SER A 365 -10.08 -23.50 0.86
CA SER A 365 -9.79 -23.68 2.29
C SER A 365 -10.78 -22.94 3.18
N ASP A 366 -11.24 -23.59 4.26
CA ASP A 366 -11.98 -22.94 5.35
C ASP A 366 -11.04 -22.06 6.23
N GLN A 367 -9.72 -22.32 6.19
CA GLN A 367 -8.67 -21.56 6.90
C GLN A 367 -7.64 -20.99 5.89
N PRO A 368 -7.85 -19.79 5.32
CA PRO A 368 -7.03 -19.26 4.23
C PRO A 368 -5.59 -18.89 4.63
N ASP A 369 -5.38 -18.44 5.86
CA ASP A 369 -4.07 -18.06 6.42
C ASP A 369 -3.10 -19.25 6.49
N VAL A 370 -3.60 -20.41 6.91
CA VAL A 370 -2.80 -21.64 6.94
C VAL A 370 -2.53 -22.16 5.52
N ALA A 371 -3.44 -21.91 4.56
CA ALA A 371 -3.22 -22.27 3.16
C ALA A 371 -2.22 -21.35 2.42
N PHE A 372 -2.13 -20.08 2.81
CA PHE A 372 -1.22 -19.10 2.21
C PHE A 372 0.27 -19.33 2.59
N THR A 373 0.52 -19.80 3.81
CA THR A 373 1.88 -20.01 4.37
C THR A 373 2.76 -21.03 3.62
N PRO A 374 2.27 -22.25 3.25
CA PRO A 374 3.07 -23.23 2.50
C PRO A 374 3.27 -22.85 1.04
N ILE A 375 2.35 -22.09 0.45
CA ILE A 375 2.42 -21.73 -0.96
C ILE A 375 3.61 -20.78 -1.22
N LEU A 376 3.90 -19.87 -0.28
CA LEU A 376 5.14 -19.08 -0.26
C LEU A 376 6.43 -19.88 0.06
N SER A 377 6.34 -21.12 0.55
CA SER A 377 7.49 -21.88 1.07
C SER A 377 7.68 -23.28 0.49
N ALA A 378 6.87 -23.67 -0.50
CA ALA A 378 7.01 -24.92 -1.23
C ALA A 378 8.25 -24.87 -2.15
N PRO A 379 9.27 -25.73 -1.94
CA PRO A 379 10.31 -25.90 -2.93
C PRO A 379 9.73 -26.63 -4.15
N THR A 380 10.05 -26.16 -5.35
CA THR A 380 9.66 -26.84 -6.61
C THR A 380 10.31 -28.22 -6.66
N SER A 381 9.53 -29.25 -6.31
CA SER A 381 10.02 -30.61 -6.13
C SER A 381 10.44 -31.27 -7.45
N GLU A 382 11.35 -32.22 -7.31
CA GLU A 382 12.10 -32.85 -8.39
C GLU A 382 11.20 -33.65 -9.35
N ILE A 383 10.94 -33.11 -10.54
CA ILE A 383 10.54 -33.93 -11.70
C ILE A 383 11.80 -34.58 -12.28
N SER A 384 11.76 -35.91 -12.38
CA SER A 384 12.89 -36.77 -12.80
C SER A 384 13.48 -36.41 -14.17
N GLU A 385 14.79 -36.64 -14.31
CA GLU A 385 15.60 -36.31 -15.48
C GLU A 385 15.01 -36.76 -16.83
N SER A 386 14.57 -35.78 -17.64
CA SER A 386 14.45 -35.93 -19.09
C SER A 386 14.83 -34.62 -19.78
N THR A 387 16.02 -34.63 -20.37
CA THR A 387 16.72 -33.50 -20.99
C THR A 387 15.88 -32.61 -21.90
N THR A 388 15.48 -31.44 -21.39
CA THR A 388 15.39 -30.19 -22.17
C THR A 388 15.70 -29.00 -21.26
N GLN A 389 16.32 -27.95 -21.80
CA GLN A 389 16.96 -26.89 -21.01
C GLN A 389 15.95 -26.09 -20.17
N ARG A 390 16.07 -26.12 -18.83
CA ARG A 390 15.43 -25.13 -17.96
C ARG A 390 16.10 -23.76 -18.20
N GLN A 391 15.31 -22.76 -18.61
CA GLN A 391 15.72 -21.36 -18.44
C GLN A 391 15.66 -21.00 -16.95
N PRO A 392 16.65 -20.27 -16.41
CA PRO A 392 16.66 -19.89 -15.01
C PRO A 392 15.67 -18.75 -14.70
N ASP A 393 15.26 -18.75 -13.44
CA ASP A 393 14.32 -17.86 -12.76
C ASP A 393 14.55 -16.36 -13.06
N LEU A 394 13.59 -15.69 -13.74
CA LEU A 394 13.80 -14.41 -14.44
C LEU A 394 12.77 -13.29 -14.16
N CYS A 395 11.82 -13.46 -13.22
CA CYS A 395 10.59 -12.64 -13.18
C CYS A 395 10.35 -11.71 -11.98
N LYS A 396 11.35 -11.38 -11.14
CA LYS A 396 11.24 -10.24 -10.22
C LYS A 396 12.51 -9.40 -10.16
N GLN A 397 12.37 -8.12 -10.53
CA GLN A 397 13.39 -7.08 -10.33
C GLN A 397 13.26 -6.51 -8.91
N VAL A 398 14.36 -6.43 -8.16
CA VAL A 398 14.34 -6.02 -6.74
C VAL A 398 14.87 -4.61 -6.48
N VAL A 399 14.19 -3.89 -5.60
CA VAL A 399 14.63 -2.59 -5.08
C VAL A 399 15.51 -2.79 -3.85
N ILE A 400 16.76 -2.34 -3.89
CA ILE A 400 17.67 -2.39 -2.74
C ILE A 400 17.91 -0.96 -2.27
N ALA A 401 17.47 -0.64 -1.05
CA ALA A 401 17.64 0.70 -0.49
C ALA A 401 19.06 0.88 0.04
N HIS A 402 19.88 1.56 -0.76
CA HIS A 402 21.30 1.78 -0.51
C HIS A 402 21.47 2.64 0.74
N ARG A 403 21.92 2.01 1.83
CA ARG A 403 22.05 2.61 3.17
C ARG A 403 20.71 3.09 3.77
N GLY A 404 19.60 2.48 3.31
CA GLY A 404 18.24 2.96 3.55
C GLY A 404 17.81 4.05 2.57
N ALA A 405 16.89 4.92 2.96
CA ALA A 405 16.41 6.05 2.17
C ALA A 405 17.38 7.26 2.28
N SER A 406 18.65 7.01 1.96
CA SER A 406 19.80 7.90 2.22
C SER A 406 19.82 9.18 1.37
N GLY A 407 18.93 9.27 0.37
CA GLY A 407 18.62 10.51 -0.35
C GLY A 407 17.83 11.53 0.48
N TYR A 408 17.17 11.09 1.55
CA TYR A 408 16.24 11.91 2.34
C TYR A 408 16.63 12.03 3.83
N LEU A 409 17.20 10.99 4.43
CA LEU A 409 17.62 10.93 5.83
C LEU A 409 19.07 10.45 5.97
N PRO A 410 19.77 10.71 7.09
CA PRO A 410 21.19 10.36 7.21
C PRO A 410 21.41 8.85 7.07
N GLU A 411 22.42 8.47 6.29
CA GLU A 411 22.69 7.08 5.90
C GLU A 411 22.85 6.13 7.10
N HIS A 412 22.34 4.89 6.94
CA HIS A 412 22.36 3.81 7.93
C HIS A 412 21.64 4.09 9.27
N THR A 413 20.83 5.14 9.36
CA THR A 413 19.97 5.36 10.53
C THR A 413 18.75 4.42 10.49
N LEU A 414 18.23 4.02 11.66
CA LEU A 414 16.97 3.26 11.74
C LEU A 414 15.81 4.00 11.05
N ALA A 415 15.83 5.33 11.09
CA ALA A 415 14.86 6.18 10.38
C ALA A 415 14.98 6.06 8.85
N ALA A 416 16.20 6.09 8.29
CA ALA A 416 16.43 5.88 6.86
C ALA A 416 16.02 4.47 6.40
N TYR A 417 16.30 3.43 7.18
CA TYR A 417 15.83 2.07 6.88
C TYR A 417 14.31 1.93 6.95
N ALA A 418 13.68 2.48 7.99
CA ALA A 418 12.22 2.46 8.13
C ALA A 418 11.57 3.20 6.96
N LEU A 419 12.06 4.38 6.61
CA LEU A 419 11.57 5.17 5.46
C LEU A 419 11.70 4.36 4.16
N ALA A 420 12.84 3.71 3.90
CA ALA A 420 13.01 2.84 2.73
C ALA A 420 11.98 1.70 2.67
N VAL A 421 11.68 1.07 3.80
CA VAL A 421 10.67 0.00 3.88
C VAL A 421 9.26 0.53 3.61
N PHE A 422 8.90 1.71 4.11
CA PHE A 422 7.64 2.38 3.77
C PHE A 422 7.59 2.80 2.29
N MET A 423 8.73 3.19 1.72
CA MET A 423 8.94 3.46 0.29
C MET A 423 8.99 2.19 -0.59
N ARG A 424 8.60 1.03 -0.04
CA ARG A 424 8.45 -0.27 -0.74
C ARG A 424 9.76 -0.93 -1.23
N ALA A 425 10.92 -0.56 -0.69
CA ALA A 425 12.18 -1.27 -0.97
C ALA A 425 12.07 -2.77 -0.64
N ASP A 426 12.46 -3.68 -1.54
CA ASP A 426 12.47 -5.12 -1.27
C ASP A 426 13.53 -5.50 -0.23
N TYR A 427 14.70 -4.85 -0.29
CA TYR A 427 15.83 -5.04 0.62
C TYR A 427 16.30 -3.71 1.22
N ILE A 428 16.84 -3.75 2.44
CA ILE A 428 17.66 -2.67 3.00
C ILE A 428 19.13 -3.10 3.13
N GLU A 429 20.06 -2.18 2.90
CA GLU A 429 21.50 -2.43 2.93
C GLU A 429 22.17 -1.81 4.17
N PRO A 430 22.58 -2.63 5.15
CA PRO A 430 23.48 -2.21 6.23
C PRO A 430 24.96 -2.52 5.92
N ASP A 431 25.78 -1.48 5.80
CA ASP A 431 27.25 -1.63 5.71
C ASP A 431 27.81 -1.87 7.11
N LEU A 432 28.61 -2.92 7.31
CA LEU A 432 29.03 -3.39 8.63
C LEU A 432 30.53 -3.15 8.90
N VAL A 433 30.79 -2.52 10.04
CA VAL A 433 32.12 -2.32 10.65
C VAL A 433 32.06 -2.69 12.14
N MET A 434 33.22 -2.93 12.76
CA MET A 434 33.32 -3.28 14.17
C MET A 434 33.74 -2.12 15.08
N THR A 435 33.18 -2.11 16.28
CA THR A 435 33.64 -1.33 17.42
C THR A 435 34.82 -2.00 18.14
N LYS A 436 35.52 -1.26 18.99
CA LYS A 436 36.62 -1.74 19.85
C LYS A 436 36.26 -2.93 20.75
N ASP A 437 35.03 -2.96 21.23
CA ASP A 437 34.44 -4.00 22.07
C ASP A 437 33.70 -5.08 21.25
N GLY A 438 33.98 -5.15 19.95
CA GLY A 438 33.62 -6.26 19.08
C GLY A 438 32.15 -6.30 18.66
N GLN A 439 31.47 -5.17 18.62
CA GLN A 439 30.07 -5.08 18.22
C GLN A 439 29.94 -4.65 16.75
N LEU A 440 28.98 -5.21 16.03
CA LEU A 440 28.66 -4.83 14.65
C LEU A 440 27.75 -3.60 14.64
N ILE A 441 28.22 -2.53 14.00
CA ILE A 441 27.47 -1.29 13.77
C ILE A 441 27.32 -1.01 12.29
N THR A 442 26.25 -0.28 11.93
CA THR A 442 25.97 0.03 10.53
C THR A 442 26.54 1.38 10.13
N ARG A 443 27.65 1.37 9.37
CA ARG A 443 28.37 2.52 8.82
C ARG A 443 29.06 2.12 7.52
N HIS A 444 29.02 3.00 6.53
CA HIS A 444 29.68 2.78 5.23
C HIS A 444 31.20 2.61 5.30
N ASP A 445 31.83 3.20 6.30
CA ASP A 445 33.28 3.30 6.46
C ASP A 445 33.58 3.21 7.96
N ASN A 446 34.77 2.73 8.34
CA ASN A 446 35.19 2.77 9.73
C ASN A 446 35.68 4.16 10.16
N GLU A 447 35.94 5.08 9.22
CA GLU A 447 36.15 6.50 9.48
C GLU A 447 34.83 7.23 9.80
N LEU A 448 34.80 7.96 10.92
CA LEU A 448 33.60 8.56 11.51
C LEU A 448 33.39 10.06 11.19
N SER A 449 34.40 10.79 10.71
CA SER A 449 34.39 12.26 10.58
C SER A 449 33.30 12.76 9.65
N LEU A 450 33.13 12.13 8.49
CA LEU A 450 32.24 12.64 7.43
C LEU A 450 30.75 12.36 7.67
N THR A 451 30.42 11.48 8.63
CA THR A 451 29.09 10.90 8.77
C THR A 451 28.56 10.93 10.21
N THR A 452 29.32 11.54 11.12
CA THR A 452 28.94 11.70 12.53
C THR A 452 29.36 13.05 13.11
N ASP A 453 28.86 13.38 14.30
CA ASP A 453 29.29 14.55 15.07
C ASP A 453 30.66 14.41 15.78
N VAL A 454 31.42 13.31 15.55
CA VAL A 454 32.66 13.00 16.31
C VAL A 454 33.68 14.15 16.34
N ALA A 455 33.86 14.86 15.23
CA ALA A 455 34.79 16.00 15.15
C ALA A 455 34.39 17.19 16.04
N LYS A 456 33.12 17.25 16.47
CA LYS A 456 32.59 18.26 17.40
C LYS A 456 32.73 17.82 18.87
N ARG A 457 33.09 16.55 19.15
CA ARG A 457 33.23 15.97 20.50
C ARG A 457 34.62 16.17 21.09
N ARG A 458 34.71 17.07 22.07
CA ARG A 458 35.98 17.43 22.75
C ARG A 458 36.59 16.25 23.49
N GLU A 459 35.74 15.40 24.06
CA GLU A 459 36.07 14.16 24.76
C GLU A 459 36.80 13.14 23.87
N PHE A 460 36.59 13.20 22.54
CA PHE A 460 37.19 12.28 21.56
C PHE A 460 38.31 12.91 20.72
N ALA A 461 38.58 14.21 20.86
CA ALA A 461 39.59 14.91 20.07
C ALA A 461 41.00 14.27 20.09
N ALA A 462 41.38 13.63 21.20
CA ALA A 462 42.67 12.93 21.34
C ALA A 462 42.77 11.60 20.57
N ARG A 463 41.68 11.10 19.99
CA ARG A 463 41.65 9.88 19.16
C ARG A 463 41.82 10.15 17.65
N HIS A 464 41.89 11.42 17.25
CA HIS A 464 42.15 11.80 15.86
C HIS A 464 43.57 11.40 15.44
N ARG A 465 43.70 10.54 14.43
CA ARG A 465 45.00 9.97 14.02
C ARG A 465 45.04 9.61 12.53
N ASN A 466 46.24 9.29 12.05
CA ASN A 466 46.42 8.64 10.76
C ASN A 466 46.29 7.12 10.93
N GLN A 467 45.75 6.45 9.91
CA GLN A 467 45.68 5.00 9.78
C GLN A 467 45.82 4.63 8.31
N THR A 468 46.43 3.48 8.01
CA THR A 468 46.30 2.86 6.69
C THR A 468 45.12 1.88 6.74
N VAL A 469 44.10 2.10 5.92
CA VAL A 469 42.98 1.18 5.69
C VAL A 469 43.05 0.78 4.22
N ASP A 470 43.05 -0.52 3.94
CA ASP A 470 43.14 -1.09 2.58
C ASP A 470 44.23 -0.45 1.69
N GLY A 471 45.41 -0.22 2.28
CA GLY A 471 46.57 0.39 1.60
C GLY A 471 46.53 1.92 1.45
N ILE A 472 45.41 2.57 1.81
CA ILE A 472 45.21 4.02 1.71
C ILE A 472 45.44 4.68 3.08
N GLU A 473 46.25 5.74 3.14
CA GLU A 473 46.40 6.54 4.36
C GLU A 473 45.20 7.48 4.53
N ILE A 474 44.46 7.28 5.63
CA ILE A 474 43.28 8.04 6.04
C ILE A 474 43.61 8.75 7.36
N THR A 475 43.14 9.99 7.54
CA THR A 475 43.26 10.75 8.79
C THR A 475 41.87 11.04 9.33
N GLY A 476 41.59 10.64 10.57
CA GLY A 476 40.24 10.75 11.14
C GLY A 476 40.07 10.07 12.50
N TRP A 477 38.85 9.62 12.77
CA TRP A 477 38.47 8.83 13.96
C TRP A 477 37.90 7.48 13.51
N PHE A 478 38.40 6.38 14.05
CA PHE A 478 38.10 5.03 13.54
C PHE A 478 37.24 4.21 14.51
N THR A 479 36.26 3.45 14.04
CA THR A 479 35.29 2.72 14.91
C THR A 479 35.94 1.75 15.89
N GLU A 480 37.04 1.12 15.49
CA GLU A 480 37.87 0.25 16.33
C GLU A 480 38.54 0.96 17.54
N ASP A 481 38.53 2.30 17.59
CA ASP A 481 39.01 3.08 18.74
C ASP A 481 37.94 3.32 19.81
N PHE A 482 36.66 3.00 19.56
CA PHE A 482 35.50 3.33 20.40
C PHE A 482 34.71 2.10 20.83
N THR A 483 34.17 2.10 22.04
CA THR A 483 33.18 1.08 22.47
C THR A 483 31.81 1.36 21.85
N LEU A 484 30.91 0.36 21.83
CA LEU A 484 29.53 0.58 21.39
C LEU A 484 28.82 1.64 22.25
N GLU A 485 29.08 1.70 23.55
CA GLU A 485 28.56 2.73 24.44
C GLU A 485 28.98 4.13 23.98
N GLU A 486 30.26 4.32 23.65
CA GLU A 486 30.78 5.59 23.14
C GLU A 486 30.19 5.95 21.77
N ILE A 487 30.12 4.98 20.84
CA ILE A 487 29.48 5.13 19.52
C ILE A 487 28.01 5.55 19.65
N LYS A 488 27.27 4.99 20.61
CA LYS A 488 25.86 5.36 20.87
C LYS A 488 25.69 6.79 21.39
N THR A 489 26.75 7.42 21.90
CA THR A 489 26.70 8.86 22.24
C THR A 489 26.75 9.77 21.02
N LEU A 490 27.33 9.31 19.89
CA LEU A 490 27.44 10.09 18.66
C LEU A 490 26.09 10.26 17.96
N ARG A 491 26.05 11.17 16.99
CA ARG A 491 24.90 11.43 16.13
C ARG A 491 25.28 11.36 14.66
N ALA A 492 24.38 10.83 13.84
CA ALA A 492 24.53 10.76 12.40
C ALA A 492 24.45 12.16 11.75
N VAL A 493 25.20 12.33 10.66
CA VAL A 493 25.37 13.58 9.90
C VAL A 493 25.39 13.25 8.40
N GLU A 494 24.81 14.12 7.57
CA GLU A 494 24.89 14.05 6.11
C GLU A 494 26.31 14.40 5.62
N ARG A 495 26.89 13.51 4.80
CA ARG A 495 28.24 13.62 4.23
C ARG A 495 28.37 14.57 3.05
N ILE A 496 27.28 14.83 2.32
CA ILE A 496 27.24 15.71 1.15
C ILE A 496 26.19 16.85 1.31
N PRO A 497 26.27 17.67 2.36
CA PRO A 497 25.22 18.65 2.72
C PRO A 497 24.99 19.74 1.66
N THR A 498 25.95 19.97 0.76
CA THR A 498 25.80 20.88 -0.40
C THR A 498 24.91 20.32 -1.51
N VAL A 499 24.85 18.99 -1.64
CA VAL A 499 23.97 18.28 -2.58
C VAL A 499 22.66 17.87 -1.89
N ARG A 500 22.70 17.62 -0.58
CA ARG A 500 21.55 17.21 0.24
C ARG A 500 21.23 18.18 1.38
N PRO A 501 20.90 19.45 1.08
CA PRO A 501 20.61 20.46 2.12
C PRO A 501 19.28 20.20 2.87
N GLY A 502 18.43 19.29 2.38
CA GLY A 502 17.25 18.82 3.12
C GLY A 502 17.61 17.74 4.15
N ASN A 503 18.44 16.76 3.75
CA ASN A 503 18.95 15.70 4.64
C ASN A 503 19.78 16.29 5.79
N ALA A 504 20.68 17.22 5.47
CA ALA A 504 21.55 17.90 6.45
C ALA A 504 20.79 18.72 7.53
N ARG A 505 19.48 18.97 7.38
CA ARG A 505 18.65 19.55 8.45
C ARG A 505 18.40 18.56 9.59
N MET A 506 18.55 17.27 9.32
CA MET A 506 18.41 16.16 10.26
C MET A 506 19.74 15.77 10.93
N ASP A 507 20.82 16.52 10.67
CA ASP A 507 22.12 16.37 11.34
C ASP A 507 21.94 16.46 12.86
N GLY A 508 22.45 15.48 13.59
CA GLY A 508 22.33 15.46 15.05
C GLY A 508 21.07 14.77 15.57
N THR A 509 20.07 14.48 14.75
CA THR A 509 18.79 13.88 15.19
C THR A 509 18.92 12.40 15.56
N PHE A 510 19.64 11.61 14.77
CA PHE A 510 19.63 10.15 14.86
C PHE A 510 20.92 9.58 15.47
N THR A 511 20.80 8.43 16.16
CA THR A 511 21.92 7.66 16.69
C THR A 511 22.45 6.65 15.65
N ILE A 512 23.68 6.16 15.87
CA ILE A 512 24.25 5.07 15.08
C ILE A 512 23.58 3.75 15.47
N ALA A 513 23.18 2.94 14.48
CA ALA A 513 22.54 1.65 14.68
C ALA A 513 23.54 0.49 14.77
N THR A 514 23.19 -0.54 15.54
CA THR A 514 23.82 -1.86 15.52
C THR A 514 23.17 -2.74 14.46
N PHE A 515 23.87 -3.80 14.02
CA PHE A 515 23.27 -4.76 13.09
C PHE A 515 22.04 -5.48 13.68
N GLN A 516 22.04 -5.76 14.99
CA GLN A 516 20.89 -6.38 15.65
C GLN A 516 19.65 -5.46 15.65
N GLU A 517 19.80 -4.17 15.97
CA GLU A 517 18.67 -3.22 15.92
C GLU A 517 18.08 -3.08 14.51
N VAL A 518 18.91 -3.24 13.46
CA VAL A 518 18.42 -3.25 12.07
C VAL A 518 17.62 -4.52 11.77
N ILE A 519 18.06 -5.69 12.26
CA ILE A 519 17.30 -6.94 12.14
C ILE A 519 15.98 -6.86 12.93
N ASP A 520 15.99 -6.29 14.14
CA ASP A 520 14.80 -6.12 14.97
C ASP A 520 13.79 -5.15 14.32
N LEU A 521 14.29 -4.05 13.75
CA LEU A 521 13.50 -3.13 12.94
C LEU A 521 12.87 -3.85 11.73
N VAL A 522 13.67 -4.61 10.98
CA VAL A 522 13.19 -5.39 9.83
C VAL A 522 12.08 -6.36 10.24
N LYS A 523 12.27 -7.13 11.32
CA LYS A 523 11.24 -8.05 11.82
C LYS A 523 9.95 -7.34 12.22
N SER A 524 10.06 -6.22 12.95
CA SER A 524 8.92 -5.38 13.34
C SER A 524 8.18 -4.80 12.12
N LEU A 525 8.93 -4.35 11.10
CA LEU A 525 8.36 -3.80 9.88
C LEU A 525 7.77 -4.89 8.96
N GLN A 526 8.34 -6.10 8.90
CA GLN A 526 7.74 -7.24 8.19
C GLN A 526 6.34 -7.56 8.74
N LEU A 527 6.22 -7.62 10.07
CA LEU A 527 4.95 -7.88 10.75
C LEU A 527 3.91 -6.77 10.49
N SER A 528 4.31 -5.49 10.61
CA SER A 528 3.39 -4.37 10.41
C SER A 528 3.05 -4.06 8.94
N GLN A 529 3.96 -4.34 8.00
CA GLN A 529 3.75 -4.15 6.56
C GLN A 529 3.16 -5.38 5.85
N LYS A 530 3.02 -6.52 6.55
CA LYS A 530 2.60 -7.83 6.01
C LYS A 530 3.35 -8.21 4.71
N ARG A 531 4.66 -7.93 4.65
CA ARG A 531 5.51 -8.30 3.51
C ARG A 531 6.89 -8.74 3.97
N GLU A 532 7.52 -9.61 3.20
CA GLU A 532 8.94 -9.92 3.39
C GLU A 532 9.79 -8.68 3.11
N ILE A 533 10.80 -8.46 3.96
CA ILE A 533 11.79 -7.39 3.86
C ILE A 533 13.16 -8.03 3.95
N GLY A 534 13.93 -7.93 2.87
CA GLY A 534 15.27 -8.48 2.86
C GLY A 534 16.32 -7.59 3.51
N ILE A 535 17.45 -8.21 3.88
CA ILE A 535 18.61 -7.53 4.49
C ILE A 535 19.84 -7.80 3.62
N TYR A 536 20.60 -6.77 3.30
CA TYR A 536 21.72 -6.81 2.35
C TYR A 536 23.05 -6.41 3.01
N PRO A 537 23.55 -7.12 4.04
CA PRO A 537 24.74 -6.68 4.78
C PRO A 537 26.02 -6.68 3.94
N GLU A 538 26.73 -5.54 3.88
CA GLU A 538 28.11 -5.47 3.37
C GLU A 538 29.12 -5.67 4.51
N ILE A 539 30.14 -6.50 4.31
CA ILE A 539 31.30 -6.54 5.23
C ILE A 539 32.40 -5.62 4.69
N LYS A 540 32.69 -4.53 5.41
CA LYS A 540 33.70 -3.51 5.04
C LYS A 540 35.09 -3.89 5.53
N HIS A 541 36.14 -3.69 4.71
CA HIS A 541 37.55 -3.74 5.14
C HIS A 541 37.92 -4.99 5.96
N SER A 542 37.49 -6.18 5.53
CA SER A 542 37.63 -7.40 6.34
C SER A 542 39.10 -7.75 6.60
N THR A 543 39.98 -7.57 5.61
CA THR A 543 41.43 -7.75 5.77
C THR A 543 42.01 -6.80 6.81
N HIS A 544 41.56 -5.54 6.84
CA HIS A 544 41.96 -4.56 7.87
C HIS A 544 41.48 -4.98 9.27
N PHE A 545 40.20 -5.30 9.43
CA PHE A 545 39.65 -5.73 10.73
C PHE A 545 40.25 -7.06 11.23
N HIS A 546 40.61 -7.99 10.34
CA HIS A 546 41.41 -9.19 10.69
C HIS A 546 42.78 -8.82 11.26
N SER A 547 43.47 -7.83 10.68
CA SER A 547 44.79 -7.37 11.17
C SER A 547 44.73 -6.81 12.61
N LEU A 548 43.56 -6.29 13.01
CA LEU A 548 43.27 -5.79 14.36
C LEU A 548 42.81 -6.89 15.33
N GLY A 549 42.63 -8.14 14.86
CA GLY A 549 42.09 -9.24 15.66
C GLY A 549 40.57 -9.21 15.83
N LEU A 550 39.85 -8.55 14.92
CA LEU A 550 38.40 -8.34 14.92
C LEU A 550 37.72 -8.97 13.69
N PRO A 551 37.74 -10.31 13.51
CA PRO A 551 37.16 -10.96 12.33
C PRO A 551 35.62 -10.91 12.32
N MET A 552 35.03 -10.34 11.27
CA MET A 552 33.59 -10.08 11.17
C MET A 552 32.76 -11.26 10.66
N GLU A 553 33.30 -12.11 9.78
CA GLU A 553 32.54 -13.07 8.97
C GLU A 553 31.65 -13.97 9.83
N ARG A 554 32.26 -14.55 10.88
CA ARG A 554 31.56 -15.45 11.78
C ARG A 554 30.56 -14.71 12.66
N LEU A 555 30.86 -13.48 13.08
CA LEU A 555 29.95 -12.68 13.90
C LEU A 555 28.70 -12.28 13.10
N VAL A 556 28.86 -11.87 11.84
CA VAL A 556 27.75 -11.58 10.93
C VAL A 556 26.88 -12.81 10.69
N VAL A 557 27.50 -13.97 10.38
CA VAL A 557 26.79 -15.24 10.18
C VAL A 557 26.08 -15.72 11.44
N ASP A 558 26.75 -15.71 12.60
CA ASP A 558 26.15 -16.13 13.87
C ASP A 558 25.02 -15.18 14.28
N THR A 559 25.13 -13.86 14.08
CA THR A 559 24.04 -12.89 14.30
C THR A 559 22.83 -13.16 13.39
N LEU A 560 23.04 -13.37 12.09
CA LEU A 560 21.96 -13.71 11.15
C LEU A 560 21.27 -15.04 11.54
N LYS A 561 22.07 -16.06 11.84
CA LYS A 561 21.58 -17.40 12.23
C LYS A 561 20.81 -17.40 13.54
N ASN A 562 21.29 -16.69 14.56
CA ASN A 562 20.57 -16.49 15.83
C ASN A 562 19.23 -15.76 15.62
N ASN A 563 19.11 -15.01 14.52
CA ASN A 563 17.88 -14.32 14.12
C ASN A 563 16.98 -15.14 13.18
N GLY A 564 17.35 -16.36 12.81
CA GLY A 564 16.57 -17.25 11.96
C GLY A 564 16.95 -17.25 10.47
N TYR A 565 17.98 -16.50 10.07
CA TYR A 565 18.46 -16.43 8.68
C TYR A 565 19.69 -17.35 8.51
N TYR A 566 19.54 -18.45 7.77
CA TYR A 566 20.60 -19.44 7.55
C TYR A 566 20.45 -20.29 6.27
N LYS A 567 19.37 -20.13 5.49
CA LYS A 567 19.10 -20.89 4.26
C LYS A 567 19.29 -20.03 3.02
N PHE A 568 19.71 -20.62 1.90
CA PHE A 568 19.81 -19.93 0.61
C PHE A 568 18.51 -19.20 0.17
N THR A 569 17.35 -19.73 0.56
CA THR A 569 16.03 -19.15 0.29
C THR A 569 15.77 -17.86 1.05
N ASP A 570 16.31 -17.70 2.25
CA ASP A 570 16.01 -16.58 3.14
C ASP A 570 16.35 -15.23 2.47
N PRO A 571 15.65 -14.12 2.78
CA PRO A 571 15.79 -12.86 2.06
C PRO A 571 17.05 -12.08 2.51
N VAL A 572 18.21 -12.74 2.50
CA VAL A 572 19.50 -12.16 2.89
C VAL A 572 20.55 -12.41 1.82
N TYR A 573 21.27 -11.35 1.48
CA TYR A 573 22.50 -11.41 0.67
C TYR A 573 23.65 -10.78 1.47
N ILE A 574 24.74 -11.52 1.69
CA ILE A 574 25.96 -10.95 2.27
C ILE A 574 26.86 -10.51 1.11
N GLN A 575 27.33 -9.25 1.14
CA GLN A 575 28.16 -8.67 0.10
C GLN A 575 29.53 -8.21 0.60
N SER A 576 30.53 -8.21 -0.28
CA SER A 576 31.85 -7.62 -0.02
C SER A 576 32.58 -7.33 -1.33
N PHE A 577 33.55 -6.42 -1.28
CA PHE A 577 34.55 -6.22 -2.34
C PHE A 577 35.67 -7.27 -2.27
N GLU A 578 35.97 -7.81 -1.09
CA GLU A 578 37.09 -8.75 -0.88
C GLU A 578 36.72 -10.18 -1.30
N VAL A 579 37.54 -10.80 -2.14
CA VAL A 579 37.26 -12.09 -2.77
C VAL A 579 37.41 -13.24 -1.76
N SER A 580 38.49 -13.24 -0.97
CA SER A 580 38.76 -14.23 0.06
C SER A 580 37.73 -14.21 1.18
N ASN A 581 37.21 -13.02 1.54
CA ASN A 581 36.13 -12.87 2.52
C ASN A 581 34.86 -13.64 2.10
N LEU A 582 34.41 -13.50 0.85
CA LEU A 582 33.25 -14.25 0.34
C LEU A 582 33.52 -15.75 0.21
N GLN A 583 34.75 -16.14 -0.18
CA GLN A 583 35.17 -17.55 -0.22
C GLN A 583 35.22 -18.20 1.18
N ASP A 584 35.54 -17.43 2.23
CA ASP A 584 35.49 -17.88 3.61
C ASP A 584 34.06 -17.93 4.15
N LEU A 585 33.24 -16.89 3.92
CA LEU A 585 31.81 -16.89 4.23
C LEU A 585 31.09 -18.10 3.63
N LYS A 586 31.44 -18.52 2.40
CA LYS A 586 30.84 -19.70 1.76
C LYS A 586 31.11 -21.02 2.49
N LYS A 587 32.08 -21.07 3.41
CA LYS A 587 32.36 -22.21 4.30
C LYS A 587 31.53 -22.17 5.59
N TYR A 588 30.94 -21.03 5.93
CA TYR A 588 30.22 -20.78 7.18
C TYR A 588 28.70 -20.66 7.02
N THR A 589 28.20 -20.34 5.82
CA THR A 589 26.76 -20.15 5.58
C THR A 589 26.29 -20.61 4.19
N ASP A 590 25.02 -21.01 4.14
CA ASP A 590 24.29 -21.29 2.89
C ASP A 590 23.53 -20.08 2.36
N LEU A 591 23.57 -18.93 3.05
CA LEU A 591 23.00 -17.66 2.58
C LEU A 591 23.59 -17.23 1.23
N LYS A 592 22.83 -16.41 0.48
CA LYS A 592 23.25 -15.86 -0.81
C LYS A 592 24.43 -14.90 -0.60
N LEU A 593 25.42 -14.99 -1.48
CA LEU A 593 26.61 -14.14 -1.47
C LEU A 593 26.65 -13.29 -2.74
N LEU A 594 27.06 -12.02 -2.62
CA LEU A 594 27.28 -11.11 -3.73
C LEU A 594 28.72 -10.60 -3.76
N GLN A 595 29.35 -10.63 -4.94
CA GLN A 595 30.65 -9.98 -5.19
C GLN A 595 30.43 -8.55 -5.69
N LEU A 596 30.96 -7.56 -4.96
CA LEU A 596 30.99 -6.16 -5.39
C LEU A 596 32.15 -5.89 -6.35
N TYR A 597 31.99 -4.95 -7.29
CA TYR A 597 33.03 -4.57 -8.24
C TYR A 597 33.31 -3.06 -8.21
N ALA A 598 34.53 -2.68 -7.86
CA ALA A 598 34.94 -1.28 -7.84
C ALA A 598 34.84 -0.62 -9.22
N ARG A 599 34.48 0.67 -9.23
CA ARG A 599 34.28 1.48 -10.45
C ARG A 599 35.52 1.51 -11.37
N ASP A 600 36.71 1.58 -10.78
CA ASP A 600 37.95 1.45 -11.54
C ASP A 600 38.29 -0.02 -11.76
N LYS A 601 38.16 -0.45 -13.02
CA LYS A 601 38.37 -1.84 -13.46
C LYS A 601 39.82 -2.29 -13.36
N SER A 602 40.78 -1.37 -13.20
CA SER A 602 42.21 -1.67 -13.09
C SER A 602 42.67 -1.97 -11.66
N LEU A 603 41.84 -1.65 -10.66
CA LEU A 603 42.11 -1.97 -9.26
C LEU A 603 41.98 -3.48 -9.01
N GLN A 604 42.76 -3.96 -8.04
CA GLN A 604 42.65 -5.31 -7.50
C GLN A 604 41.73 -5.27 -6.26
N PRO A 605 40.98 -6.34 -5.96
CA PRO A 605 40.46 -6.56 -4.61
C PRO A 605 41.64 -6.57 -3.62
N TYR A 606 41.53 -5.82 -2.52
CA TYR A 606 42.68 -5.56 -1.64
C TYR A 606 43.26 -6.85 -1.04
N ASP A 607 42.41 -7.80 -0.67
CA ASP A 607 42.80 -9.13 -0.19
C ASP A 607 43.63 -9.91 -1.22
N GLN A 608 43.30 -9.76 -2.51
CA GLN A 608 44.04 -10.40 -3.60
C GLN A 608 45.41 -9.74 -3.82
N GLU A 609 45.52 -8.42 -3.66
CA GLU A 609 46.80 -7.71 -3.66
C GLU A 609 47.70 -8.17 -2.51
N GLN A 610 47.16 -8.31 -1.28
CA GLN A 610 47.91 -8.82 -0.13
C GLN A 610 48.40 -10.27 -0.32
N LEU A 611 47.67 -11.07 -1.11
CA LEU A 611 48.10 -12.42 -1.50
C LEU A 611 49.11 -12.44 -2.67
N GLY A 612 49.50 -11.27 -3.21
CA GLY A 612 50.43 -11.16 -4.34
C GLY A 612 49.82 -11.56 -5.68
N SER A 613 48.48 -11.53 -5.79
CA SER A 613 47.76 -11.75 -7.05
C SER A 613 47.99 -10.59 -8.03
N SER A 614 47.57 -10.77 -9.27
CA SER A 614 47.45 -9.70 -10.26
C SER A 614 46.00 -9.58 -10.79
N LEU A 615 45.04 -10.16 -10.08
CA LEU A 615 43.64 -10.21 -10.48
C LEU A 615 42.97 -8.85 -10.28
N THR A 616 42.50 -8.24 -11.36
CA THR A 616 41.75 -6.97 -11.29
C THR A 616 40.23 -7.19 -11.32
N PHE A 617 39.46 -6.19 -10.88
CA PHE A 617 37.99 -6.19 -11.06
C PHE A 617 37.59 -6.28 -12.56
N GLY A 618 38.43 -5.77 -13.47
CA GLY A 618 38.28 -5.92 -14.91
C GLY A 618 38.42 -7.36 -15.39
N ASP A 619 39.41 -8.10 -14.87
CA ASP A 619 39.57 -9.54 -15.16
C ASP A 619 38.38 -10.34 -14.64
N MET A 620 37.94 -10.04 -13.41
CA MET A 620 36.75 -10.63 -12.78
C MET A 620 35.45 -10.34 -13.55
N ALA A 621 35.41 -9.28 -14.36
CA ALA A 621 34.24 -8.87 -15.14
C ALA A 621 34.19 -9.48 -16.55
N THR A 622 35.22 -10.25 -16.94
CA THR A 622 35.19 -11.06 -18.15
C THR A 622 34.22 -12.25 -17.99
N ALA A 623 33.80 -12.86 -19.10
CA ALA A 623 32.96 -14.06 -19.05
C ALA A 623 33.63 -15.24 -18.30
N GLU A 624 34.98 -15.30 -18.28
CA GLU A 624 35.70 -16.29 -17.47
C GLU A 624 35.78 -15.89 -15.99
N GLY A 625 36.03 -14.61 -15.71
CA GLY A 625 35.97 -14.03 -14.37
C GLY A 625 34.61 -14.29 -13.69
N LEU A 626 33.51 -14.00 -14.38
CA LEU A 626 32.16 -14.24 -13.87
C LEU A 626 31.87 -15.73 -13.61
N ARG A 627 32.34 -16.65 -14.47
CA ARG A 627 32.30 -18.10 -14.19
C ARG A 627 33.18 -18.54 -13.00
N ASN A 628 34.21 -17.77 -12.65
CA ASN A 628 35.00 -18.02 -11.44
C ASN A 628 34.31 -17.45 -10.19
N VAL A 629 33.63 -16.30 -10.30
CA VAL A 629 32.82 -15.70 -9.22
C VAL A 629 31.62 -16.59 -8.86
N ALA A 630 30.95 -17.17 -9.86
CA ALA A 630 29.83 -18.12 -9.69
C ALA A 630 30.17 -19.39 -8.89
N LYS A 631 31.45 -19.64 -8.58
CA LYS A 631 31.87 -20.77 -7.72
C LYS A 631 31.65 -20.50 -6.23
N TYR A 632 31.50 -19.23 -5.82
CA TYR A 632 31.31 -18.84 -4.43
C TYR A 632 30.16 -17.84 -4.22
N ALA A 633 29.87 -16.98 -5.20
CA ALA A 633 28.77 -16.02 -5.17
C ALA A 633 27.58 -16.46 -6.03
N SER A 634 26.38 -15.99 -5.66
CA SER A 634 25.12 -16.15 -6.42
C SER A 634 24.69 -14.86 -7.13
N ALA A 635 25.36 -13.74 -6.85
CA ALA A 635 25.10 -12.45 -7.47
C ALA A 635 26.37 -11.62 -7.62
N VAL A 636 26.29 -10.57 -8.44
CA VAL A 636 27.32 -9.54 -8.61
C VAL A 636 26.70 -8.15 -8.51
N GLY A 637 27.39 -7.25 -7.81
CA GLY A 637 26.97 -5.86 -7.63
C GLY A 637 28.02 -4.93 -8.21
N PRO A 638 27.93 -4.56 -9.49
CA PRO A 638 28.92 -3.71 -10.11
C PRO A 638 28.54 -2.22 -10.05
N ASP A 639 29.54 -1.35 -10.13
CA ASP A 639 29.31 0.04 -10.53
C ASP A 639 28.55 0.08 -11.89
N LYS A 640 27.60 1.01 -12.04
CA LYS A 640 26.80 1.18 -13.26
C LYS A 640 27.62 1.22 -14.57
N SER A 641 28.86 1.70 -14.56
CA SER A 641 29.75 1.76 -15.74
C SER A 641 30.26 0.40 -16.25
N TYR A 642 30.00 -0.69 -15.54
CA TYR A 642 30.15 -2.04 -16.11
C TYR A 642 29.05 -2.38 -17.09
N ILE A 643 27.85 -1.81 -16.95
CA ILE A 643 26.65 -2.16 -17.71
C ILE A 643 26.39 -1.12 -18.81
N ILE A 644 26.38 0.17 -18.46
CA ILE A 644 26.32 1.28 -19.40
C ILE A 644 27.36 2.33 -18.98
N PRO A 645 28.54 2.38 -19.64
CA PRO A 645 29.55 3.40 -19.37
C PRO A 645 29.06 4.79 -19.80
N ARG A 646 29.70 5.84 -19.29
CA ARG A 646 29.45 7.22 -19.72
C ARG A 646 30.45 7.69 -20.77
N ASP A 647 30.00 8.49 -21.72
CA ASP A 647 30.85 9.14 -22.71
C ASP A 647 31.61 10.37 -22.14
N GLU A 648 32.44 11.00 -22.97
CA GLU A 648 33.19 12.22 -22.63
C GLU A 648 32.30 13.43 -22.27
N ASN A 649 31.01 13.40 -22.64
CA ASN A 649 30.01 14.42 -22.34
C ASN A 649 29.15 14.04 -21.11
N ASN A 650 29.53 13.00 -20.36
CA ASN A 650 28.77 12.41 -19.24
C ASN A 650 27.37 11.91 -19.65
N ARG A 651 27.19 11.49 -20.91
CA ARG A 651 25.98 10.84 -21.41
C ARG A 651 26.06 9.33 -21.29
N LEU A 652 24.93 8.62 -21.34
CA LEU A 652 24.97 7.15 -21.43
C LEU A 652 25.50 6.70 -22.79
N GLY A 653 26.46 5.78 -22.78
CA GLY A 653 27.05 5.15 -23.96
C GLY A 653 26.39 3.82 -24.34
N GLU A 654 27.14 2.99 -25.08
CA GLU A 654 26.69 1.67 -25.54
C GLU A 654 26.61 0.65 -24.39
N VAL A 655 25.56 -0.18 -24.40
CA VAL A 655 25.37 -1.28 -23.44
C VAL A 655 26.47 -2.34 -23.60
N THR A 656 27.03 -2.84 -22.49
CA THR A 656 28.03 -3.92 -22.52
C THR A 656 27.38 -5.30 -22.41
N SER A 657 28.14 -6.36 -22.73
CA SER A 657 27.73 -7.75 -22.48
C SER A 657 27.93 -8.23 -21.03
N PHE A 658 28.15 -7.33 -20.05
CA PHE A 658 28.37 -7.74 -18.65
C PHE A 658 27.18 -8.50 -18.06
N VAL A 659 25.96 -7.99 -18.26
CA VAL A 659 24.72 -8.63 -17.75
C VAL A 659 24.52 -10.00 -18.39
N GLU A 660 24.65 -10.08 -19.72
CA GLU A 660 24.59 -11.33 -20.49
C GLU A 660 25.60 -12.37 -19.98
N HIS A 661 26.87 -11.96 -19.78
CA HIS A 661 27.91 -12.85 -19.27
C HIS A 661 27.67 -13.31 -17.83
N ALA A 662 27.10 -12.45 -16.97
CA ALA A 662 26.79 -12.78 -15.58
C ALA A 662 25.62 -13.77 -15.51
N HIS A 663 24.53 -13.50 -16.25
CA HIS A 663 23.39 -14.41 -16.41
C HIS A 663 23.81 -15.76 -16.98
N ALA A 664 24.68 -15.78 -18.00
CA ALA A 664 25.24 -17.01 -18.57
C ALA A 664 26.14 -17.80 -17.60
N ALA A 665 26.64 -17.14 -16.54
CA ALA A 665 27.35 -17.79 -15.42
C ALA A 665 26.42 -18.17 -14.25
N GLY A 666 25.11 -17.87 -14.33
CA GLY A 666 24.14 -18.14 -13.27
C GLY A 666 24.10 -17.09 -12.15
N LEU A 667 24.70 -15.92 -12.36
CA LEU A 667 24.78 -14.83 -11.39
C LEU A 667 23.67 -13.79 -11.60
N LYS A 668 23.00 -13.38 -10.52
CA LYS A 668 22.11 -12.19 -10.51
C LYS A 668 22.92 -10.89 -10.56
N VAL A 669 22.38 -9.83 -11.16
CA VAL A 669 23.09 -8.55 -11.36
C VAL A 669 22.35 -7.39 -10.70
N HIS A 670 22.93 -6.84 -9.63
CA HIS A 670 22.37 -5.73 -8.85
C HIS A 670 23.32 -4.52 -8.83
N PRO A 671 23.36 -3.66 -9.87
CA PRO A 671 24.30 -2.55 -9.92
C PRO A 671 24.03 -1.46 -8.88
N TYR A 672 25.11 -0.75 -8.52
CA TYR A 672 25.11 0.39 -7.62
C TYR A 672 25.76 1.63 -8.28
N THR A 673 25.41 2.87 -7.94
CA THR A 673 24.26 3.34 -7.14
C THR A 673 23.40 4.28 -7.98
N PHE A 674 22.08 4.17 -7.86
CA PHE A 674 21.10 5.04 -8.49
C PHE A 674 20.74 6.20 -7.55
N HIS A 675 21.03 7.43 -8.00
CA HIS A 675 20.77 8.68 -7.29
C HIS A 675 19.93 9.62 -8.19
N ALA A 676 18.93 10.30 -7.62
CA ALA A 676 18.03 11.19 -8.35
C ALA A 676 18.61 12.59 -8.64
N GLU A 677 19.65 13.02 -7.92
CA GLU A 677 20.20 14.37 -8.00
C GLU A 677 21.02 14.63 -9.29
N ASN A 678 20.86 15.83 -9.84
CA ASN A 678 21.56 16.30 -11.04
C ASN A 678 23.08 16.10 -10.98
N SER A 679 23.70 16.25 -9.81
CA SER A 679 25.14 15.99 -9.59
C SER A 679 25.57 14.61 -10.10
N PHE A 680 24.73 13.59 -9.88
CA PHE A 680 25.03 12.19 -10.17
C PHE A 680 24.48 11.73 -11.52
N LEU A 681 23.36 12.29 -11.99
CA LEU A 681 22.71 11.85 -13.23
C LEU A 681 23.57 12.07 -14.50
N PRO A 682 23.38 11.24 -15.55
CA PRO A 682 23.88 11.49 -16.91
C PRO A 682 23.36 12.83 -17.45
N ALA A 683 24.13 13.48 -18.31
CA ALA A 683 23.89 14.86 -18.74
C ALA A 683 22.53 15.09 -19.42
N GLU A 684 21.98 14.07 -20.09
CA GLU A 684 20.68 14.09 -20.76
C GLU A 684 19.47 13.90 -19.84
N PHE A 685 19.69 13.42 -18.61
CA PHE A 685 18.64 13.24 -17.61
C PHE A 685 18.68 14.33 -16.54
N ARG A 686 19.62 15.27 -16.61
CA ARG A 686 19.64 16.43 -15.70
C ARG A 686 18.50 17.39 -16.01
N SER A 687 17.87 17.92 -14.97
CA SER A 687 17.00 19.09 -15.09
C SER A 687 17.82 20.37 -15.26
N ASN A 688 17.19 21.49 -15.64
CA ASN A 688 17.85 22.80 -15.74
C ASN A 688 18.14 23.45 -14.37
N GLY A 689 18.08 22.66 -13.29
CA GLY A 689 18.14 23.10 -11.90
C GLY A 689 19.56 23.17 -11.33
N SER A 690 19.64 23.30 -10.02
CA SER A 690 20.89 23.21 -9.27
C SER A 690 21.47 21.78 -9.29
N PRO A 691 22.74 21.57 -8.90
CA PRO A 691 23.31 20.23 -8.74
C PRO A 691 22.62 19.37 -7.69
N ALA A 692 21.89 19.97 -6.74
CA ALA A 692 21.09 19.30 -5.71
C ALA A 692 19.69 18.91 -6.18
N ASP A 693 19.18 19.55 -7.24
CA ASP A 693 17.82 19.32 -7.73
C ASP A 693 17.73 17.94 -8.40
N PHE A 694 16.57 17.30 -8.34
CA PHE A 694 16.36 16.01 -9.02
C PHE A 694 16.20 16.19 -10.55
N GLY A 695 16.61 15.17 -11.30
CA GLY A 695 16.41 15.07 -12.75
C GLY A 695 15.46 13.94 -13.17
N ASP A 696 15.48 13.54 -14.44
CA ASP A 696 14.73 12.41 -15.01
C ASP A 696 15.37 11.05 -14.63
N PHE A 697 15.41 10.80 -13.32
CA PHE A 697 15.87 9.58 -12.70
C PHE A 697 15.22 8.33 -13.28
N SER A 698 13.91 8.38 -13.51
CA SER A 698 13.12 7.28 -14.07
C SER A 698 13.57 6.90 -15.49
N SER A 699 14.12 7.83 -16.29
CA SER A 699 14.72 7.50 -17.58
C SER A 699 16.12 6.88 -17.46
N GLU A 700 16.97 7.28 -16.51
CA GLU A 700 18.22 6.54 -16.23
C GLU A 700 17.86 5.10 -15.81
N MET A 701 16.97 4.93 -14.83
CA MET A 701 16.57 3.61 -14.33
C MET A 701 16.03 2.71 -15.46
N ARG A 702 15.13 3.22 -16.32
CA ARG A 702 14.62 2.46 -17.48
C ARG A 702 15.72 2.04 -18.46
N SER A 703 16.75 2.85 -18.67
CA SER A 703 17.88 2.48 -19.53
C SER A 703 18.65 1.29 -18.99
N PHE A 704 18.87 1.23 -17.67
CA PHE A 704 19.55 0.09 -17.04
C PHE A 704 18.64 -1.15 -16.95
N LEU A 705 17.35 -0.99 -16.63
CA LEU A 705 16.37 -2.07 -16.63
C LEU A 705 16.25 -2.77 -17.99
N ALA A 706 16.32 -2.02 -19.08
CA ALA A 706 16.30 -2.57 -20.44
C ALA A 706 17.51 -3.46 -20.78
N THR A 707 18.57 -3.47 -19.96
CA THR A 707 19.72 -4.38 -20.13
C THR A 707 19.53 -5.75 -19.46
N GLY A 708 18.44 -5.93 -18.69
CA GLY A 708 18.11 -7.19 -18.04
C GLY A 708 18.60 -7.33 -16.59
N ILE A 709 19.03 -6.26 -15.92
CA ILE A 709 19.42 -6.34 -14.49
C ILE A 709 18.29 -6.90 -13.61
N ASP A 710 18.67 -7.63 -12.56
CA ASP A 710 17.76 -8.31 -11.64
C ASP A 710 17.30 -7.42 -10.47
N GLY A 711 17.80 -6.20 -10.39
CA GLY A 711 17.50 -5.24 -9.33
C GLY A 711 18.52 -4.11 -9.32
N GLY A 712 18.49 -3.24 -8.30
CA GLY A 712 19.51 -2.19 -8.18
C GLY A 712 19.48 -1.44 -6.86
N PHE A 713 20.66 -0.95 -6.49
CA PHE A 713 20.88 -0.16 -5.28
C PHE A 713 20.51 1.30 -5.53
N SER A 714 19.54 1.85 -4.79
CA SER A 714 19.10 3.24 -4.90
C SER A 714 18.97 3.94 -3.56
N GLU A 715 19.35 5.22 -3.54
CA GLU A 715 19.23 6.09 -2.35
C GLU A 715 17.85 6.79 -2.27
N GLN A 716 17.02 6.70 -3.33
CA GLN A 716 15.64 7.15 -3.38
C GLN A 716 14.69 5.99 -3.75
N PRO A 717 14.34 5.11 -2.81
CA PRO A 717 13.61 3.87 -3.12
C PRO A 717 12.20 4.08 -3.69
N ASP A 718 11.54 5.18 -3.33
CA ASP A 718 10.18 5.54 -3.76
C ASP A 718 10.06 5.83 -5.26
N ILE A 719 11.07 6.49 -5.84
CA ILE A 719 11.13 6.86 -7.27
C ILE A 719 11.74 5.71 -8.11
N SER A 720 12.01 4.56 -7.49
CA SER A 720 12.70 3.42 -8.11
C SER A 720 11.74 2.26 -8.40
N PHE A 721 11.83 1.69 -9.60
CA PHE A 721 11.16 0.48 -10.12
C PHE A 721 9.60 0.44 -10.09
N SER A 722 8.93 1.33 -9.35
CA SER A 722 7.47 1.36 -9.14
C SER A 722 6.65 1.91 -10.32
N ASP A 723 7.28 2.63 -11.25
CA ASP A 723 6.63 3.42 -12.31
C ASP A 723 6.78 2.82 -13.74
N VAL A 724 7.33 1.60 -13.86
CA VAL A 724 7.74 1.03 -15.16
C VAL A 724 6.62 0.23 -15.85
N SER A 725 5.58 -0.19 -15.13
CA SER A 725 4.45 -0.98 -15.66
C SER A 725 3.29 -0.16 -16.26
N SER A 726 3.31 1.19 -16.17
CA SER A 726 2.10 2.01 -16.45
C SER A 726 2.30 3.27 -17.30
N ILE A 727 3.22 3.31 -18.28
CA ILE A 727 3.31 4.43 -19.25
C ILE A 727 3.53 4.00 -20.71
N PRO A 728 2.48 3.97 -21.55
CA PRO A 728 2.61 4.14 -22.99
C PRO A 728 2.86 5.63 -23.32
N LYS A 729 4.00 5.96 -23.93
CA LYS A 729 4.25 7.30 -24.49
C LYS A 729 3.41 7.52 -25.76
N LEU A 730 2.35 8.32 -25.68
CA LEU A 730 1.82 9.05 -26.83
C LEU A 730 1.42 10.48 -26.44
N LYS A 731 2.14 11.47 -26.98
CA LYS A 731 1.73 12.88 -26.88
C LYS A 731 0.49 13.08 -27.74
N TYR A 732 -0.64 13.43 -27.11
CA TYR A 732 -1.76 14.06 -27.80
C TYR A 732 -2.25 15.25 -26.99
N SER A 733 -1.95 16.45 -27.47
CA SER A 733 -2.50 17.69 -26.94
C SER A 733 -3.94 17.83 -27.44
N ASP A 734 -4.94 17.46 -26.62
CA ASP A 734 -6.34 17.76 -26.92
C ASP A 734 -6.70 19.17 -26.40
N PRO A 735 -7.02 20.14 -27.27
CA PRO A 735 -7.39 21.50 -26.85
C PRO A 735 -8.71 21.58 -26.06
N ARG A 736 -9.48 20.48 -25.96
CA ARG A 736 -10.81 20.45 -25.32
C ARG A 736 -10.78 20.21 -23.82
N LYS A 737 -9.62 19.90 -23.22
CA LYS A 737 -9.48 19.64 -21.79
C LYS A 737 -9.41 20.89 -20.90
N LYS A 738 -9.76 22.08 -21.41
CA LYS A 738 -9.64 23.36 -20.70
C LYS A 738 -10.90 23.81 -19.94
N ASN A 739 -11.87 22.93 -19.70
CA ASN A 739 -13.21 23.32 -19.25
C ASN A 739 -13.96 22.24 -18.43
N GLN A 740 -13.26 21.42 -17.62
CA GLN A 740 -13.91 20.40 -16.76
C GLN A 740 -13.49 20.38 -15.27
N ASP A 741 -12.49 21.15 -14.84
CA ASP A 741 -12.07 21.26 -13.41
C ASP A 741 -12.80 22.39 -12.63
N LEU A 742 -14.04 22.71 -13.03
CA LEU A 742 -14.87 23.80 -12.49
C LEU A 742 -16.12 23.33 -11.72
N CYS A 743 -16.17 22.07 -11.26
CA CYS A 743 -17.44 21.46 -10.81
C CYS A 743 -17.56 20.99 -9.35
N ASN A 744 -16.50 21.01 -8.52
CA ASN A 744 -16.63 20.66 -7.08
C ASN A 744 -16.14 21.82 -6.21
N GLN A 745 -17.09 22.60 -5.67
CA GLN A 745 -16.84 23.47 -4.52
C GLN A 745 -16.73 22.60 -3.25
N VAL A 746 -15.76 22.86 -2.38
CA VAL A 746 -15.51 22.01 -1.18
C VAL A 746 -15.85 22.69 0.14
N VAL A 747 -16.43 21.92 1.07
CA VAL A 747 -16.70 22.35 2.45
C VAL A 747 -15.64 21.77 3.39
N ILE A 748 -14.90 22.65 4.06
CA ILE A 748 -13.85 22.27 5.02
C ILE A 748 -14.38 22.51 6.43
N GLY A 749 -14.44 21.46 7.24
CA GLY A 749 -14.86 21.53 8.65
C GLY A 749 -13.76 22.16 9.49
N HIS A 750 -13.88 23.46 9.74
CA HIS A 750 -12.87 24.27 10.42
C HIS A 750 -12.78 23.87 11.89
N ARG A 751 -11.65 23.24 12.27
CA ARG A 751 -11.44 22.56 13.56
C ARG A 751 -12.47 21.45 13.85
N GLY A 752 -13.02 20.87 12.78
CA GLY A 752 -14.20 20.00 12.80
C GLY A 752 -15.51 20.79 12.77
N ALA A 753 -16.53 20.31 13.48
CA ALA A 753 -17.82 20.99 13.63
C ALA A 753 -17.80 21.90 14.87
N SER A 754 -16.85 22.83 14.90
CA SER A 754 -16.50 23.67 16.05
C SER A 754 -17.62 24.63 16.52
N GLY A 755 -18.67 24.81 15.70
CA GLY A 755 -19.89 25.51 16.08
C GLY A 755 -20.83 24.73 17.00
N TYR A 756 -20.58 23.43 17.20
CA TYR A 756 -21.47 22.52 17.94
C TYR A 756 -20.76 21.65 19.00
N VAL A 757 -19.47 21.37 18.82
CA VAL A 757 -18.64 20.49 19.68
C VAL A 757 -17.27 21.18 19.88
N PRO A 758 -16.55 21.01 21.01
CA PRO A 758 -15.32 21.77 21.25
C PRO A 758 -14.28 21.51 20.17
N GLU A 759 -13.56 22.58 19.78
CA GLU A 759 -12.67 22.56 18.63
C GLU A 759 -11.51 21.55 18.77
N HIS A 760 -11.10 20.98 17.63
CA HIS A 760 -10.08 19.92 17.56
C HIS A 760 -10.31 18.75 18.52
N THR A 761 -11.51 18.17 18.51
CA THR A 761 -11.83 16.92 19.21
C THR A 761 -12.18 15.84 18.20
N LEU A 762 -11.96 14.56 18.52
CA LEU A 762 -12.46 13.46 17.67
C LEU A 762 -13.98 13.55 17.48
N GLY A 763 -14.70 14.07 18.48
CA GLY A 763 -16.13 14.41 18.38
C GLY A 763 -16.43 15.49 17.34
N SER A 764 -15.71 16.61 17.31
CA SER A 764 -15.94 17.69 16.34
C SER A 764 -15.63 17.24 14.92
N TYR A 765 -14.55 16.49 14.69
CA TYR A 765 -14.22 15.93 13.37
C TYR A 765 -15.26 14.90 12.92
N ALA A 766 -15.66 13.98 13.79
CA ALA A 766 -16.67 12.97 13.45
C ALA A 766 -18.02 13.60 13.12
N LEU A 767 -18.40 14.65 13.84
CA LEU A 767 -19.62 15.39 13.55
C LEU A 767 -19.52 16.12 12.19
N ALA A 768 -18.39 16.79 11.89
CA ALA A 768 -18.19 17.45 10.58
C ALA A 768 -18.29 16.48 9.39
N ILE A 769 -17.67 15.32 9.48
CA ILE A 769 -17.72 14.28 8.45
C ILE A 769 -19.14 13.75 8.26
N THR A 770 -19.90 13.65 9.36
CA THR A 770 -21.33 13.26 9.35
C THR A 770 -22.22 14.34 8.74
N MET A 771 -21.86 15.61 8.95
CA MET A 771 -22.55 16.79 8.42
C MET A 771 -22.24 17.11 6.95
N GLY A 772 -21.39 16.33 6.29
CA GLY A 772 -21.11 16.46 4.86
C GLY A 772 -19.76 17.09 4.51
N ALA A 773 -18.96 17.54 5.49
CA ALA A 773 -17.65 18.16 5.23
C ALA A 773 -16.76 17.27 4.32
N ASP A 774 -16.19 17.84 3.26
CA ASP A 774 -15.28 17.16 2.34
C ASP A 774 -13.90 16.96 2.95
N TYR A 775 -13.47 17.90 3.80
CA TYR A 775 -12.22 17.87 4.54
C TYR A 775 -12.46 18.18 6.03
N VAL A 776 -11.61 17.65 6.90
CA VAL A 776 -11.47 18.12 8.28
C VAL A 776 -10.10 18.78 8.48
N GLU A 777 -10.09 19.89 9.21
CA GLU A 777 -8.90 20.71 9.47
C GLU A 777 -8.40 20.52 10.91
N PRO A 778 -7.25 19.87 11.13
CA PRO A 778 -6.54 19.90 12.39
C PRO A 778 -5.40 20.93 12.42
N ASP A 779 -5.42 21.85 13.38
CA ASP A 779 -4.30 22.76 13.62
C ASP A 779 -3.26 22.05 14.48
N LEU A 780 -2.02 21.94 14.02
CA LEU A 780 -1.00 21.10 14.64
C LEU A 780 0.05 21.92 15.38
N VAL A 781 0.26 21.53 16.64
CA VAL A 781 1.34 21.97 17.53
C VAL A 781 2.07 20.74 18.09
N MET A 782 3.30 20.92 18.58
CA MET A 782 4.09 19.81 19.12
C MET A 782 4.06 19.75 20.65
N THR A 783 4.09 18.53 21.18
CA THR A 783 4.36 18.23 22.59
C THR A 783 5.86 18.26 22.89
N LYS A 784 6.22 18.35 24.17
CA LYS A 784 7.61 18.31 24.65
C LYS A 784 8.41 17.07 24.19
N ASP A 785 7.71 15.94 24.07
CA ASP A 785 8.24 14.63 23.69
C ASP A 785 8.07 14.30 22.19
N GLY A 786 7.72 15.29 21.36
CA GLY A 786 7.83 15.20 19.91
C GLY A 786 6.57 14.73 19.16
N TYR A 787 5.41 14.66 19.83
CA TYR A 787 4.16 14.25 19.20
C TYR A 787 3.41 15.45 18.62
N LEU A 788 2.74 15.24 17.50
CA LEU A 788 1.81 16.21 16.92
C LEU A 788 0.43 16.04 17.55
N VAL A 789 -0.10 17.10 18.15
CA VAL A 789 -1.45 17.16 18.73
C VAL A 789 -2.25 18.29 18.09
N ALA A 790 -3.57 18.12 17.99
CA ALA A 790 -4.41 19.12 17.32
C ALA A 790 -4.92 20.19 18.31
N ARG A 791 -4.37 21.40 18.24
CA ARG A 791 -4.82 22.60 18.96
C ARG A 791 -4.50 23.84 18.12
N HIS A 792 -5.42 24.83 18.14
CA HIS A 792 -5.26 26.06 17.37
C HIS A 792 -4.11 26.94 17.86
N GLU A 793 -3.81 26.98 19.15
CA GLU A 793 -2.64 27.67 19.68
C GLU A 793 -1.83 26.65 20.48
N ASN A 794 -0.52 26.88 20.62
CA ASN A 794 0.26 26.13 21.60
C ASN A 794 -0.08 26.55 23.04
N GLU A 795 -0.57 27.78 23.24
CA GLU A 795 -1.21 28.24 24.47
C GLU A 795 -2.57 27.55 24.65
N ILE A 796 -2.76 26.80 25.74
CA ILE A 796 -3.94 25.94 25.94
C ILE A 796 -4.89 26.38 27.07
N SER A 797 -4.66 27.53 27.73
CA SER A 797 -5.49 28.02 28.85
C SER A 797 -6.96 28.19 28.50
N MET A 798 -7.27 28.62 27.28
CA MET A 798 -8.65 28.92 26.85
C MET A 798 -9.37 27.74 26.18
N THR A 799 -8.66 26.67 25.82
CA THR A 799 -9.21 25.53 25.05
C THR A 799 -9.13 24.20 25.81
N THR A 800 -8.61 24.22 27.04
CA THR A 800 -8.51 23.05 27.92
C THR A 800 -8.86 23.40 29.37
N ASP A 801 -9.04 22.38 30.19
CA ASP A 801 -9.21 22.49 31.64
C ASP A 801 -7.90 22.63 32.44
N VAL A 802 -6.74 22.88 31.79
CA VAL A 802 -5.41 22.91 32.42
C VAL A 802 -5.31 23.76 33.70
N ALA A 803 -6.02 24.90 33.77
CA ALA A 803 -6.07 25.76 34.95
C ALA A 803 -6.78 25.12 36.17
N GLN A 804 -7.43 23.97 36.00
CA GLN A 804 -8.09 23.18 37.04
C GLN A 804 -7.18 22.06 37.59
N HIS A 805 -5.96 21.89 37.06
CA HIS A 805 -4.98 20.87 37.43
C HIS A 805 -3.82 21.46 38.25
N PRO A 806 -3.84 21.39 39.60
CA PRO A 806 -2.82 22.02 40.46
C PRO A 806 -1.41 21.46 40.25
N GLU A 807 -1.27 20.22 39.78
CA GLU A 807 -0.01 19.60 39.38
C GLU A 807 0.71 20.36 38.27
N PHE A 808 -0.02 21.06 37.40
CA PHE A 808 0.52 21.82 36.28
C PHE A 808 0.68 23.32 36.55
N GLU A 809 0.26 23.84 37.71
CA GLU A 809 0.41 25.27 38.06
C GLU A 809 1.85 25.78 37.89
N SER A 810 2.85 24.94 38.21
CA SER A 810 4.28 25.27 38.05
C SER A 810 4.75 25.48 36.60
N ARG A 811 3.92 25.15 35.61
CA ARG A 811 4.15 25.34 34.17
C ARG A 811 3.54 26.65 33.65
N HIS A 812 2.67 27.32 34.42
CA HIS A 812 2.08 28.60 34.03
C HIS A 812 3.18 29.68 33.93
N ARG A 813 3.41 30.20 32.73
CA ARG A 813 4.51 31.14 32.47
C ARG A 813 4.17 32.16 31.38
N THR A 814 4.99 33.20 31.30
CA THR A 814 5.00 34.12 30.15
C THR A 814 6.08 33.67 29.17
N GLN A 815 5.79 33.66 27.86
CA GLN A 815 6.80 33.49 26.81
C GLN A 815 6.45 34.31 25.56
N LEU A 816 7.45 34.45 24.69
CA LEU A 816 7.27 35.02 23.36
C LEU A 816 6.89 33.90 22.38
N VAL A 817 5.74 34.01 21.71
CA VAL A 817 5.36 33.16 20.56
C VAL A 817 5.08 34.11 19.40
N ASP A 818 5.72 33.88 18.26
CA ASP A 818 5.60 34.70 17.04
C ASP A 818 5.67 36.23 17.26
N GLY A 819 6.53 36.65 18.20
CA GLY A 819 6.75 38.06 18.55
C GLY A 819 5.73 38.66 19.52
N GLN A 820 4.76 37.87 20.01
CA GLN A 820 3.76 38.27 21.00
C GLN A 820 4.05 37.66 22.37
N GLU A 821 3.94 38.45 23.44
CA GLU A 821 4.04 37.94 24.82
C GLU A 821 2.72 37.29 25.25
N LEU A 822 2.72 35.95 25.32
CA LEU A 822 1.60 35.15 25.81
C LEU A 822 1.88 34.71 27.26
N THR A 823 0.85 34.63 28.09
CA THR A 823 0.94 34.09 29.46
C THR A 823 -0.11 33.01 29.66
N GLY A 824 0.33 31.81 30.03
CA GLY A 824 -0.53 30.63 30.08
C GLY A 824 0.26 29.33 30.22
N TRP A 825 -0.26 28.25 29.65
CA TRP A 825 0.35 26.92 29.59
C TRP A 825 0.58 26.52 28.14
N PHE A 826 1.75 25.97 27.80
CA PHE A 826 2.16 25.74 26.42
C PHE A 826 2.43 24.27 26.11
N THR A 827 1.97 23.74 24.97
CA THR A 827 2.06 22.30 24.64
C THR A 827 3.49 21.76 24.67
N GLU A 828 4.50 22.56 24.30
CA GLU A 828 5.91 22.20 24.37
C GLU A 828 6.45 21.96 25.81
N ASP A 829 5.69 22.31 26.85
CA ASP A 829 6.09 22.07 28.24
C ASP A 829 5.58 20.72 28.81
N PHE A 830 4.71 20.02 28.08
CA PHE A 830 4.03 18.78 28.50
C PHE A 830 4.37 17.59 27.60
N THR A 831 4.46 16.39 28.15
CA THR A 831 4.47 15.15 27.37
C THR A 831 3.08 14.86 26.77
N LEU A 832 3.00 13.96 25.79
CA LEU A 832 1.72 13.46 25.29
C LEU A 832 0.91 12.79 26.41
N GLU A 833 1.56 12.04 27.30
CA GLU A 833 0.90 11.39 28.44
C GLU A 833 0.29 12.43 29.40
N GLU A 834 1.02 13.51 29.72
CA GLU A 834 0.50 14.62 30.53
C GLU A 834 -0.69 15.31 29.83
N LEU A 835 -0.58 15.65 28.53
CA LEU A 835 -1.66 16.31 27.77
C LEU A 835 -2.92 15.44 27.61
N LYS A 836 -2.79 14.10 27.59
CA LYS A 836 -3.94 13.18 27.56
C LYS A 836 -4.75 13.18 28.86
N THR A 837 -4.22 13.70 29.96
CA THR A 837 -5.00 13.89 31.20
C THR A 837 -5.99 15.05 31.11
N LEU A 838 -5.71 16.06 30.28
CA LEU A 838 -6.53 17.25 30.09
C LEU A 838 -7.76 16.99 29.23
N ARG A 839 -8.75 17.86 29.31
CA ARG A 839 -9.99 17.83 28.52
C ARG A 839 -10.23 19.13 27.76
N ALA A 840 -10.88 19.02 26.62
CA ALA A 840 -11.25 20.15 25.76
C ALA A 840 -12.37 21.00 26.37
N VAL A 841 -12.30 22.31 26.14
CA VAL A 841 -13.23 23.33 26.64
C VAL A 841 -13.57 24.32 25.51
N GLU A 842 -14.81 24.80 25.45
CA GLU A 842 -15.26 25.87 24.56
C GLU A 842 -14.70 27.23 25.01
N ARG A 843 -13.96 27.90 24.10
CA ARG A 843 -13.28 29.18 24.34
C ARG A 843 -14.20 30.41 24.25
N ILE A 844 -15.39 30.29 23.65
CA ILE A 844 -16.38 31.38 23.52
C ILE A 844 -17.77 30.96 24.06
N PRO A 845 -17.89 30.56 25.34
CA PRO A 845 -19.12 29.97 25.90
C PRO A 845 -20.33 30.92 25.88
N GLU A 846 -20.12 32.23 25.92
CA GLU A 846 -21.19 33.25 25.81
C GLU A 846 -21.82 33.31 24.41
N ILE A 847 -21.06 32.94 23.37
CA ILE A 847 -21.56 32.83 21.99
C ILE A 847 -22.07 31.41 21.71
N ARG A 848 -21.42 30.39 22.28
CA ARG A 848 -21.71 28.97 22.08
C ARG A 848 -22.13 28.23 23.37
N PRO A 849 -23.19 28.67 24.08
CA PRO A 849 -23.64 28.05 25.34
C PRO A 849 -24.27 26.65 25.17
N GLY A 850 -24.43 26.20 23.92
CA GLY A 850 -24.72 24.79 23.59
C GLY A 850 -23.46 23.93 23.55
N ASN A 851 -22.36 24.48 23.01
CA ASN A 851 -21.07 23.80 22.89
C ASN A 851 -20.41 23.63 24.27
N ALA A 852 -20.40 24.69 25.08
CA ALA A 852 -19.87 24.68 26.45
C ALA A 852 -20.53 23.66 27.42
N ARG A 853 -21.62 22.99 27.01
CA ARG A 853 -22.20 21.85 27.75
C ARG A 853 -21.42 20.55 27.58
N MET A 854 -20.49 20.54 26.62
CA MET A 854 -19.60 19.43 26.28
C MET A 854 -18.18 19.66 26.82
N ASP A 855 -17.94 20.73 27.58
CA ASP A 855 -16.67 20.97 28.28
C ASP A 855 -16.33 19.78 29.17
N GLY A 856 -15.08 19.33 29.13
CA GLY A 856 -14.64 18.13 29.86
C GLY A 856 -14.91 16.79 29.15
N ALA A 857 -15.70 16.76 28.07
CA ALA A 857 -16.16 15.49 27.46
C ALA A 857 -15.14 14.80 26.54
N PHE A 858 -14.12 15.51 26.07
CA PHE A 858 -13.17 15.01 25.06
C PHE A 858 -11.72 15.27 25.44
N GLU A 859 -10.83 14.34 25.08
CA GLU A 859 -9.37 14.49 25.24
C GLU A 859 -8.75 15.32 24.12
N ILE A 860 -7.47 15.66 24.28
CA ILE A 860 -6.64 16.21 23.20
C ILE A 860 -6.26 15.07 22.22
N PRO A 861 -6.61 15.15 20.92
CA PRO A 861 -6.23 14.14 19.95
C PRO A 861 -4.84 14.41 19.36
N THR A 862 -4.08 13.33 19.15
CA THR A 862 -2.90 13.32 18.29
C THR A 862 -3.29 13.39 16.82
N PHE A 863 -2.35 13.79 15.97
CA PHE A 863 -2.56 13.79 14.53
C PHE A 863 -2.84 12.39 13.95
N GLN A 864 -2.22 11.33 14.51
CA GLN A 864 -2.46 9.95 14.11
C GLN A 864 -3.92 9.52 14.39
N GLU A 865 -4.44 9.79 15.59
CA GLU A 865 -5.83 9.44 15.95
C GLU A 865 -6.87 10.13 15.04
N ILE A 866 -6.55 11.31 14.50
CA ILE A 866 -7.39 12.04 13.55
C ILE A 866 -7.36 11.35 12.18
N ILE A 867 -6.20 10.91 11.71
CA ILE A 867 -6.07 10.13 10.47
C ILE A 867 -6.76 8.77 10.61
N ASP A 868 -6.68 8.12 11.77
CA ASP A 868 -7.36 6.86 12.05
C ASP A 868 -8.89 7.05 12.04
N LEU A 869 -9.40 8.12 12.66
CA LEU A 869 -10.80 8.50 12.63
C LEU A 869 -11.27 8.76 11.19
N VAL A 870 -10.56 9.60 10.43
CA VAL A 870 -10.89 9.91 9.03
C VAL A 870 -10.91 8.65 8.19
N SER A 871 -9.91 7.79 8.33
CA SER A 871 -9.81 6.52 7.60
C SER A 871 -10.95 5.56 7.96
N SER A 872 -11.34 5.49 9.24
CA SER A 872 -12.47 4.71 9.72
C SER A 872 -13.80 5.23 9.16
N MET A 873 -14.00 6.54 9.19
CA MET A 873 -15.24 7.16 8.72
C MET A 873 -15.39 7.13 7.20
N GLN A 874 -14.29 7.31 6.45
CA GLN A 874 -14.23 7.11 5.00
C GLN A 874 -14.69 5.69 4.61
N ARG A 875 -14.20 4.66 5.31
CA ARG A 875 -14.69 3.28 5.14
C ARG A 875 -16.18 3.14 5.45
N SER A 876 -16.66 3.73 6.54
CA SER A 876 -18.07 3.61 6.96
C SER A 876 -19.10 4.32 6.06
N ARG A 877 -18.68 5.31 5.26
CA ARG A 877 -19.58 6.20 4.49
C ARG A 877 -19.38 6.09 2.98
N SER A 878 -18.43 5.29 2.50
CA SER A 878 -18.09 5.14 1.08
C SER A 878 -17.85 6.48 0.35
N ARG A 879 -17.35 7.49 1.07
CA ARG A 879 -17.07 8.85 0.58
C ARG A 879 -15.63 9.21 0.92
N VAL A 880 -14.91 9.77 -0.04
CA VAL A 880 -13.55 10.28 0.20
C VAL A 880 -13.62 11.44 1.19
N ILE A 881 -12.87 11.34 2.28
CA ILE A 881 -12.76 12.38 3.31
C ILE A 881 -11.32 12.86 3.32
N GLY A 882 -11.12 14.16 3.15
CA GLY A 882 -9.81 14.78 3.16
C GLY A 882 -9.35 15.28 4.53
N ILE A 883 -8.06 15.56 4.63
CA ILE A 883 -7.40 16.06 5.86
C ILE A 883 -6.63 17.34 5.51
N TYR A 884 -6.83 18.39 6.29
CA TYR A 884 -6.38 19.75 5.98
C TYR A 884 -5.50 20.33 7.10
N PRO A 885 -4.34 19.71 7.46
CA PRO A 885 -3.60 20.16 8.63
C PRO A 885 -2.92 21.51 8.45
N GLU A 886 -3.05 22.38 9.46
CA GLU A 886 -2.21 23.57 9.61
C GLU A 886 -0.97 23.27 10.45
N ILE A 887 0.19 23.81 10.07
CA ILE A 887 1.37 23.84 10.93
C ILE A 887 1.42 25.20 11.64
N LYS A 888 1.22 25.23 12.97
CA LYS A 888 1.18 26.47 13.77
C LYS A 888 2.56 26.86 14.30
N HIS A 889 2.93 28.14 14.22
CA HIS A 889 4.17 28.69 14.81
C HIS A 889 5.43 27.90 14.42
N SER A 890 5.58 27.55 13.14
CA SER A 890 6.68 26.69 12.65
C SER A 890 8.05 27.22 13.08
N THR A 891 8.27 28.54 12.96
CA THR A 891 9.51 29.20 13.34
C THR A 891 9.76 29.13 14.86
N HIS A 892 8.72 29.25 15.69
CA HIS A 892 8.82 29.08 17.14
C HIS A 892 9.22 27.64 17.52
N PHE A 893 8.49 26.65 17.00
CA PHE A 893 8.79 25.24 17.28
C PHE A 893 10.17 24.82 16.73
N GLN A 894 10.60 25.32 15.57
CA GLN A 894 11.96 25.11 15.07
C GLN A 894 13.04 25.69 16.01
N GLN A 895 12.81 26.87 16.62
CA GLN A 895 13.75 27.47 17.59
C GLN A 895 13.87 26.63 18.89
N LEU A 896 12.82 25.87 19.24
CA LEU A 896 12.83 24.93 20.35
C LEU A 896 13.46 23.56 20.00
N GLY A 897 13.84 23.33 18.75
CA GLY A 897 14.34 22.03 18.26
C GLY A 897 13.23 21.02 17.94
N LEU A 898 11.99 21.49 17.77
CA LEU A 898 10.76 20.73 17.59
C LEU A 898 10.14 20.95 16.19
N SER A 899 10.95 20.90 15.11
CA SER A 899 10.47 21.08 13.73
C SER A 899 9.34 20.10 13.39
N MET A 900 8.22 20.62 12.87
CA MET A 900 6.99 19.87 12.59
C MET A 900 6.90 19.37 11.14
N GLU A 901 7.64 19.96 10.21
CA GLU A 901 7.54 19.71 8.77
C GLU A 901 7.70 18.21 8.45
N TRP A 902 8.80 17.61 8.94
CA TRP A 902 9.07 16.19 8.77
C TRP A 902 8.10 15.29 9.55
N PRO A 903 7.80 15.50 10.84
CA PRO A 903 6.75 14.76 11.55
C PRO A 903 5.39 14.73 10.85
N VAL A 904 4.94 15.84 10.25
CA VAL A 904 3.67 15.89 9.49
C VAL A 904 3.75 15.01 8.24
N VAL A 905 4.81 15.18 7.43
CA VAL A 905 5.02 14.39 6.21
C VAL A 905 5.18 12.90 6.51
N ILE A 906 5.96 12.54 7.54
CA ILE A 906 6.19 11.15 7.96
C ILE A 906 4.88 10.51 8.45
N THR A 907 4.07 11.25 9.23
CA THR A 907 2.76 10.74 9.68
C THR A 907 1.83 10.48 8.50
N PHE A 908 1.76 11.38 7.51
CA PHE A 908 1.00 11.12 6.28
C PHE A 908 1.53 9.92 5.48
N PHE A 909 2.85 9.82 5.29
CA PHE A 909 3.49 8.76 4.52
C PHE A 909 3.24 7.38 5.16
N ARG A 910 3.33 7.26 6.49
CA ARG A 910 2.98 6.05 7.26
C ARG A 910 1.53 5.60 7.04
N ASN A 911 0.61 6.56 6.86
CA ASN A 911 -0.80 6.31 6.58
C ASN A 911 -1.13 6.23 5.08
N GLY A 912 -0.10 6.22 4.22
CA GLY A 912 -0.25 5.99 2.77
C GLY A 912 -0.63 7.21 1.93
N TYR A 913 -0.63 8.41 2.50
CA TYR A 913 -0.84 9.69 1.81
C TYR A 913 0.53 10.26 1.40
N TRP A 914 0.80 10.36 0.09
CA TRP A 914 2.07 10.91 -0.41
C TRP A 914 2.02 11.49 -1.83
N ARG A 915 0.89 11.34 -2.52
CA ARG A 915 0.70 11.78 -3.92
C ARG A 915 -0.09 13.07 -3.98
N SER A 916 0.17 13.89 -4.99
CA SER A 916 -0.59 15.13 -5.27
C SER A 916 -2.10 14.92 -5.47
N ARG A 917 -2.51 13.72 -5.87
CA ARG A 917 -3.93 13.33 -6.00
C ARG A 917 -4.61 12.96 -4.69
N ASP A 918 -3.86 12.70 -3.62
CA ASP A 918 -4.43 12.25 -2.36
C ASP A 918 -5.23 13.42 -1.72
N PRO A 919 -6.27 13.16 -0.91
CA PRO A 919 -7.20 14.18 -0.43
C PRO A 919 -6.61 14.94 0.77
N VAL A 920 -5.43 15.53 0.60
CA VAL A 920 -4.70 16.23 1.66
C VAL A 920 -4.25 17.60 1.18
N TYR A 921 -4.37 18.61 2.05
CA TYR A 921 -3.73 19.90 1.89
C TYR A 921 -2.98 20.25 3.18
N ILE A 922 -1.68 20.52 3.12
CA ILE A 922 -0.93 21.04 4.27
C ILE A 922 -0.92 22.57 4.17
N GLN A 923 -1.33 23.27 5.23
CA GLN A 923 -1.42 24.72 5.27
C GLN A 923 -0.52 25.36 6.33
N SER A 924 -0.15 26.62 6.13
CA SER A 924 0.66 27.42 7.05
C SER A 924 0.50 28.90 6.74
N PHE A 925 0.61 29.74 7.77
CA PHE A 925 0.76 31.19 7.64
C PHE A 925 2.20 31.57 7.25
N GLU A 926 3.20 30.82 7.69
CA GLU A 926 4.60 31.04 7.36
C GLU A 926 4.92 30.62 5.91
N VAL A 927 5.84 31.36 5.28
CA VAL A 927 6.20 31.17 3.87
C VAL A 927 7.35 30.17 3.71
N SER A 928 8.31 30.18 4.64
CA SER A 928 9.54 29.40 4.54
C SER A 928 9.31 27.90 4.74
N ASN A 929 8.39 27.50 5.62
CA ASN A 929 8.09 26.08 5.83
C ASN A 929 7.30 25.46 4.66
N LEU A 930 6.39 26.19 4.02
CA LEU A 930 5.73 25.72 2.79
C LEU A 930 6.72 25.53 1.63
N LYS A 931 7.73 26.40 1.51
CA LYS A 931 8.85 26.25 0.56
C LYS A 931 9.87 25.16 0.92
N GLU A 932 9.78 24.60 2.11
CA GLU A 932 10.49 23.39 2.55
C GLU A 932 9.65 22.15 2.26
N LEU A 933 8.39 22.14 2.69
CA LEU A 933 7.40 21.10 2.39
C LEU A 933 7.32 20.81 0.89
N SER A 934 7.34 21.85 0.03
CA SER A 934 7.29 21.71 -1.43
C SER A 934 8.49 21.01 -2.05
N LYS A 935 9.52 20.66 -1.25
CA LYS A 935 10.72 19.92 -1.66
C LYS A 935 10.77 18.51 -1.06
N ILE A 936 10.00 18.24 -0.01
CA ILE A 936 10.02 16.96 0.73
C ILE A 936 8.72 16.17 0.63
N THR A 937 7.66 16.73 0.04
CA THR A 937 6.41 16.02 -0.24
C THR A 937 5.76 16.47 -1.55
N ASN A 938 5.04 15.55 -2.19
CA ASN A 938 4.18 15.84 -3.36
C ASN A 938 2.73 16.14 -2.96
N LEU A 939 2.40 16.17 -1.67
CA LEU A 939 1.08 16.56 -1.18
C LEU A 939 0.78 18.02 -1.51
N LYS A 940 -0.50 18.36 -1.69
CA LYS A 940 -0.91 19.73 -2.03
C LYS A 940 -0.64 20.67 -0.85
N LEU A 941 -0.16 21.86 -1.16
CA LEU A 941 0.14 22.90 -0.16
C LEU A 941 -0.79 24.10 -0.34
N LEU A 942 -1.15 24.74 0.77
CA LEU A 942 -1.91 25.99 0.82
C LEU A 942 -1.15 27.05 1.61
N GLN A 943 -1.07 28.27 1.08
CA GLN A 943 -0.60 29.45 1.80
C GLN A 943 -1.77 30.17 2.47
N LEU A 944 -1.73 30.33 3.80
CA LEU A 944 -2.69 31.14 4.54
C LEU A 944 -2.34 32.62 4.47
N TYR A 945 -3.34 33.50 4.53
CA TYR A 945 -3.16 34.95 4.52
C TYR A 945 -3.94 35.62 5.65
N ASP A 946 -3.19 36.26 6.54
CA ASP A 946 -3.73 37.10 7.62
C ASP A 946 -3.95 38.56 7.15
N GLU A 947 -4.21 39.50 8.05
CA GLU A 947 -4.40 40.92 7.74
C GLU A 947 -3.32 41.50 6.79
N LYS A 948 -3.76 42.28 5.79
CA LYS A 948 -2.92 42.82 4.71
C LYS A 948 -1.69 43.61 5.17
N SER A 949 -1.75 44.23 6.34
CA SER A 949 -0.65 44.99 6.95
C SER A 949 0.34 44.16 7.75
N MET A 950 0.00 42.90 8.09
CA MET A 950 0.88 42.00 8.81
C MET A 950 1.84 41.28 7.88
N GLN A 951 2.90 40.75 8.49
CA GLN A 951 3.94 39.97 7.83
C GLN A 951 3.90 38.54 8.37
N PRO A 952 4.16 37.51 7.55
CA PRO A 952 4.43 36.17 8.06
C PRO A 952 5.60 36.20 9.06
N TYR A 953 5.50 35.48 10.19
CA TYR A 953 6.49 35.64 11.26
C TYR A 953 7.90 35.20 10.83
N ASP A 954 8.01 34.17 9.98
CA ASP A 954 9.28 33.75 9.39
C ASP A 954 9.94 34.88 8.57
N GLN A 955 9.14 35.72 7.90
CA GLN A 955 9.59 36.88 7.14
C GLN A 955 10.12 38.01 8.03
N VAL A 956 9.50 38.21 9.20
CA VAL A 956 10.01 39.11 10.25
C VAL A 956 11.36 38.63 10.79
N VAL A 957 11.49 37.33 11.07
CA VAL A 957 12.73 36.74 11.63
C VAL A 957 13.90 36.82 10.65
N ILE A 958 13.68 36.63 9.35
CA ILE A 958 14.73 36.81 8.32
C ILE A 958 14.92 38.28 7.89
N GLY A 959 14.14 39.22 8.44
CA GLY A 959 14.30 40.66 8.23
C GLY A 959 13.87 41.16 6.85
N THR A 960 12.88 40.54 6.20
CA THR A 960 12.20 41.14 5.04
C THR A 960 11.10 42.11 5.51
N ASN A 961 10.51 42.86 4.55
CA ASN A 961 9.33 43.70 4.77
C ASN A 961 8.10 43.11 4.04
N LEU A 962 8.05 41.79 3.82
CA LEU A 962 7.03 41.15 2.99
C LEU A 962 5.71 41.01 3.76
N THR A 963 4.68 41.73 3.33
CA THR A 963 3.35 41.64 3.95
C THR A 963 2.44 40.62 3.25
N TYR A 964 1.39 40.14 3.94
CA TYR A 964 0.31 39.38 3.30
C TYR A 964 -0.43 40.22 2.24
N GLY A 965 -0.40 41.55 2.33
CA GLY A 965 -0.89 42.45 1.28
C GLY A 965 -0.07 42.37 0.00
N ASP A 966 1.26 42.36 0.11
CA ASP A 966 2.17 42.23 -1.04
C ASP A 966 2.03 40.86 -1.71
N MET A 967 1.98 39.79 -0.90
CA MET A 967 1.75 38.41 -1.35
C MET A 967 0.42 38.21 -2.08
N ALA A 968 -0.55 39.10 -1.88
CA ALA A 968 -1.91 39.01 -2.44
C ALA A 968 -2.09 39.81 -3.74
N THR A 969 -1.05 40.50 -4.20
CA THR A 969 -1.03 41.08 -5.54
C THR A 969 -0.95 39.98 -6.61
N ALA A 970 -1.31 40.30 -7.86
CA ALA A 970 -1.16 39.36 -8.98
C ALA A 970 0.30 38.90 -9.18
N GLU A 971 1.28 39.73 -8.82
CA GLU A 971 2.70 39.38 -8.79
C GLU A 971 3.04 38.48 -7.59
N GLY A 972 2.55 38.80 -6.39
CA GLY A 972 2.71 37.96 -5.20
C GLY A 972 2.15 36.55 -5.39
N LEU A 973 0.95 36.43 -5.97
CA LEU A 973 0.31 35.15 -6.25
C LEU A 973 1.11 34.29 -7.24
N LYS A 974 1.82 34.89 -8.21
CA LYS A 974 2.77 34.16 -9.09
C LYS A 974 3.97 33.58 -8.33
N GLU A 975 4.39 34.22 -7.25
CA GLU A 975 5.45 33.71 -6.38
C GLU A 975 4.93 32.60 -5.45
N VAL A 976 3.68 32.70 -4.99
CA VAL A 976 3.00 31.66 -4.19
C VAL A 976 2.75 30.39 -5.00
N ALA A 977 2.32 30.52 -6.26
CA ALA A 977 2.10 29.39 -7.19
C ALA A 977 3.35 28.56 -7.52
N LYS A 978 4.55 28.99 -7.08
CA LYS A 978 5.79 28.19 -7.23
C LYS A 978 5.95 27.08 -6.20
N TYR A 979 5.20 27.14 -5.10
CA TYR A 979 5.29 26.17 -4.00
C TYR A 979 3.93 25.73 -3.45
N ALA A 980 2.88 26.55 -3.60
CA ALA A 980 1.52 26.22 -3.19
C ALA A 980 0.60 25.93 -4.39
N THR A 981 -0.47 25.17 -4.12
CA THR A 981 -1.54 24.81 -5.07
C THR A 981 -2.87 25.51 -4.73
N ALA A 982 -2.93 26.13 -3.55
CA ALA A 982 -4.09 26.87 -3.07
C ALA A 982 -3.67 28.04 -2.16
N VAL A 983 -4.60 28.94 -1.91
CA VAL A 983 -4.49 30.04 -0.95
C VAL A 983 -5.73 30.08 -0.07
N GLY A 984 -5.54 30.29 1.23
CA GLY A 984 -6.60 30.39 2.22
C GLY A 984 -6.57 31.73 2.91
N PRO A 985 -7.29 32.75 2.39
CA PRO A 985 -7.23 34.08 2.97
C PRO A 985 -8.36 34.36 3.97
N ASP A 986 -8.16 35.36 4.81
CA ASP A 986 -9.28 36.05 5.46
C ASP A 986 -10.33 36.51 4.42
N LYS A 987 -11.60 36.48 4.84
CA LYS A 987 -12.77 36.89 4.05
C LYS A 987 -12.63 38.27 3.40
N SER A 988 -11.93 39.23 4.00
CA SER A 988 -11.75 40.59 3.45
C SER A 988 -10.86 40.66 2.19
N TYR A 989 -10.14 39.59 1.86
CA TYR A 989 -9.44 39.48 0.58
C TYR A 989 -10.41 39.26 -0.59
N VAL A 990 -11.52 38.55 -0.37
CA VAL A 990 -12.52 38.25 -1.40
C VAL A 990 -13.61 39.32 -1.43
N ILE A 991 -14.22 39.61 -0.27
CA ILE A 991 -15.24 40.66 -0.12
C ILE A 991 -14.99 41.43 1.19
N PRO A 992 -14.36 42.63 1.15
CA PRO A 992 -14.16 43.45 2.34
C PRO A 992 -15.49 43.95 2.90
N ARG A 993 -15.53 44.25 4.20
CA ARG A 993 -16.68 44.88 4.85
C ARG A 993 -16.57 46.40 4.85
N ASP A 994 -17.71 47.09 4.79
CA ASP A 994 -17.78 48.55 4.93
C ASP A 994 -17.83 48.99 6.41
N GLU A 995 -17.84 50.31 6.63
CA GLU A 995 -17.92 50.94 7.97
C GLU A 995 -19.20 50.58 8.76
N ASN A 996 -20.22 50.02 8.10
CA ASN A 996 -21.47 49.56 8.69
C ASN A 996 -21.52 48.02 8.84
N ASN A 997 -20.36 47.34 8.75
CA ASN A 997 -20.23 45.87 8.76
C ASN A 997 -21.02 45.16 7.64
N ARG A 998 -21.24 45.83 6.50
CA ARG A 998 -21.91 45.26 5.32
C ARG A 998 -20.91 44.69 4.32
N LEU A 999 -21.31 43.74 3.49
CA LEU A 999 -20.43 43.27 2.40
C LEU A 999 -20.25 44.37 1.34
N GLY A 1000 -18.99 44.66 1.03
CA GLY A 1000 -18.57 45.61 0.00
C GLY A 1000 -18.50 44.99 -1.40
N VAL A 1001 -17.57 45.51 -2.21
CA VAL A 1001 -17.38 45.08 -3.61
C VAL A 1001 -16.36 43.94 -3.66
N VAL A 1002 -16.70 42.88 -4.41
CA VAL A 1002 -15.80 41.75 -4.70
C VAL A 1002 -14.47 42.25 -5.30
N THR A 1003 -13.35 41.77 -4.78
CA THR A 1003 -12.01 42.17 -5.24
C THR A 1003 -11.56 41.39 -6.49
N SER A 1004 -10.36 41.65 -7.00
CA SER A 1004 -9.75 40.82 -8.04
C SER A 1004 -9.06 39.55 -7.51
N PHE A 1005 -8.90 39.37 -6.19
CA PHE A 1005 -8.03 38.35 -5.59
C PHE A 1005 -8.30 36.93 -6.10
N VAL A 1006 -9.56 36.50 -6.13
CA VAL A 1006 -9.95 35.16 -6.61
C VAL A 1006 -9.55 34.97 -8.08
N LYS A 1007 -9.85 35.96 -8.91
CA LYS A 1007 -9.53 35.97 -10.34
C LYS A 1007 -8.00 35.96 -10.58
N ASP A 1008 -7.25 36.71 -9.77
CA ASP A 1008 -5.81 36.82 -9.90
C ASP A 1008 -5.10 35.54 -9.43
N ALA A 1009 -5.65 34.84 -8.42
CA ALA A 1009 -5.20 33.52 -7.99
C ALA A 1009 -5.51 32.43 -9.03
N HIS A 1010 -6.73 32.41 -9.58
CA HIS A 1010 -7.11 31.50 -10.67
C HIS A 1010 -6.28 31.71 -11.94
N ALA A 1011 -5.81 32.93 -12.19
CA ALA A 1011 -4.93 33.22 -13.33
C ALA A 1011 -3.54 32.56 -13.24
N VAL A 1012 -3.17 32.04 -12.05
CA VAL A 1012 -1.93 31.30 -11.79
C VAL A 1012 -2.19 29.88 -11.26
N ASP A 1013 -3.39 29.34 -11.49
CA ASP A 1013 -3.82 27.98 -11.11
C ASP A 1013 -3.86 27.70 -9.58
N LEU A 1014 -3.95 28.75 -8.76
CA LEU A 1014 -4.15 28.63 -7.31
C LEU A 1014 -5.66 28.54 -6.98
N LYS A 1015 -6.06 27.50 -6.25
CA LYS A 1015 -7.39 27.38 -5.65
C LYS A 1015 -7.58 28.33 -4.47
N VAL A 1016 -8.81 28.81 -4.22
CA VAL A 1016 -9.08 29.82 -3.18
C VAL A 1016 -10.10 29.33 -2.17
N HIS A 1017 -9.66 29.13 -0.91
CA HIS A 1017 -10.45 28.59 0.20
C HIS A 1017 -10.46 29.54 1.41
N PRO A 1018 -11.29 30.60 1.43
CA PRO A 1018 -11.27 31.57 2.53
C PRO A 1018 -11.78 31.02 3.87
N TYR A 1019 -11.27 31.62 4.95
CA TYR A 1019 -11.68 31.36 6.33
C TYR A 1019 -12.16 32.65 7.04
N THR A 1020 -13.01 32.61 8.06
CA THR A 1020 -13.88 31.49 8.49
C THR A 1020 -15.35 31.89 8.38
N PHE A 1021 -16.20 30.95 7.98
CA PHE A 1021 -17.64 31.11 7.87
C PHE A 1021 -18.34 30.57 9.12
N ARG A 1022 -19.02 31.48 9.83
CA ARG A 1022 -19.71 31.25 11.11
C ARG A 1022 -21.13 31.79 11.03
N ALA A 1023 -22.11 30.98 11.42
CA ALA A 1023 -23.53 31.26 11.24
C ALA A 1023 -24.13 32.19 12.32
N GLU A 1024 -23.42 32.45 13.41
CA GLU A 1024 -23.83 33.32 14.51
C GLU A 1024 -23.73 34.81 14.14
N ASN A 1025 -24.71 35.60 14.57
CA ASN A 1025 -24.82 37.04 14.31
C ASN A 1025 -23.53 37.83 14.63
N ALA A 1026 -22.81 37.45 15.68
CA ALA A 1026 -21.54 38.05 16.09
C ALA A 1026 -20.50 38.10 14.96
N PHE A 1027 -20.55 37.15 14.03
CA PHE A 1027 -19.60 37.01 12.94
C PHE A 1027 -20.17 37.41 11.57
N LEU A 1028 -21.49 37.52 11.43
CA LEU A 1028 -22.16 37.83 10.16
C LEU A 1028 -22.08 39.32 9.75
N PRO A 1029 -22.12 39.62 8.44
CA PRO A 1029 -22.38 40.96 7.93
C PRO A 1029 -23.76 41.47 8.38
N ALA A 1030 -23.90 42.78 8.57
CA ALA A 1030 -25.08 43.39 9.20
C ALA A 1030 -26.41 43.08 8.45
N GLU A 1031 -26.40 42.96 7.13
CA GLU A 1031 -27.56 42.57 6.31
C GLU A 1031 -27.97 41.09 6.42
N PHE A 1032 -27.09 40.25 6.93
CA PHE A 1032 -27.34 38.83 7.12
C PHE A 1032 -27.59 38.46 8.58
N GLN A 1033 -27.51 39.42 9.52
CA GLN A 1033 -27.91 39.18 10.90
C GLN A 1033 -29.42 38.89 11.00
N GLY A 1034 -29.77 38.02 11.94
CA GLY A 1034 -31.15 37.56 12.17
C GLY A 1034 -32.06 38.63 12.79
N LYS A 1035 -33.36 38.30 12.91
CA LYS A 1035 -34.33 39.16 13.61
C LYS A 1035 -34.13 39.21 15.11
N ASP A 1036 -33.54 38.16 15.69
CA ASP A 1036 -33.04 38.16 17.05
C ASP A 1036 -31.67 38.86 17.03
N PRO A 1037 -31.46 39.96 17.78
CA PRO A 1037 -30.20 40.68 17.82
C PRO A 1037 -29.14 40.03 18.73
N SER A 1038 -29.45 38.89 19.37
CA SER A 1038 -28.47 38.18 20.20
C SER A 1038 -27.21 37.83 19.40
N PRO A 1039 -25.98 38.07 19.92
CA PRO A 1039 -24.74 37.69 19.25
C PRO A 1039 -24.64 36.19 18.90
N SER A 1040 -25.28 35.33 19.71
CA SER A 1040 -25.33 33.87 19.53
C SER A 1040 -26.48 33.38 18.64
N ALA A 1041 -27.41 34.24 18.23
CA ALA A 1041 -28.49 33.83 17.34
C ALA A 1041 -27.98 33.61 15.91
N ILE A 1042 -28.57 32.62 15.23
CA ILE A 1042 -28.19 32.27 13.85
C ILE A 1042 -28.85 33.24 12.87
N GLY A 1043 -28.04 33.86 12.01
CA GLY A 1043 -28.52 34.74 10.94
C GLY A 1043 -28.72 34.01 9.61
N ASN A 1044 -28.87 34.79 8.54
CA ASN A 1044 -28.99 34.31 7.16
C ASN A 1044 -27.63 33.93 6.55
N PHE A 1045 -26.99 32.94 7.16
CA PHE A 1045 -25.67 32.43 6.78
C PHE A 1045 -25.57 32.02 5.30
N HIS A 1046 -26.64 31.46 4.74
CA HIS A 1046 -26.68 31.01 3.33
C HIS A 1046 -26.43 32.14 2.32
N GLU A 1047 -26.89 33.37 2.60
CA GLU A 1047 -26.61 34.51 1.70
C GLU A 1047 -25.15 35.02 1.82
N GLU A 1048 -24.46 34.82 2.96
CA GLU A 1048 -23.00 35.05 3.02
C GLU A 1048 -22.27 34.01 2.15
N LEU A 1049 -22.53 32.71 2.34
CA LEU A 1049 -21.91 31.63 1.55
C LEU A 1049 -22.10 31.85 0.04
N LYS A 1050 -23.35 32.13 -0.36
CA LYS A 1050 -23.73 32.42 -1.74
C LYS A 1050 -23.00 33.63 -2.32
N ALA A 1051 -22.76 34.68 -1.53
CA ALA A 1051 -21.98 35.84 -2.00
C ALA A 1051 -20.53 35.45 -2.33
N TYR A 1052 -19.88 34.63 -1.51
CA TYR A 1052 -18.49 34.19 -1.73
C TYR A 1052 -18.38 33.13 -2.85
N PHE A 1053 -19.30 32.18 -2.94
CA PHE A 1053 -19.37 31.27 -4.09
C PHE A 1053 -19.67 32.01 -5.40
N THR A 1054 -20.48 33.08 -5.37
CA THR A 1054 -20.69 33.98 -6.53
C THR A 1054 -19.43 34.79 -6.87
N ALA A 1055 -18.60 35.12 -5.88
CA ALA A 1055 -17.27 35.70 -6.09
C ALA A 1055 -16.23 34.70 -6.64
N GLY A 1056 -16.58 33.41 -6.73
CA GLY A 1056 -15.81 32.39 -7.45
C GLY A 1056 -14.87 31.54 -6.57
N VAL A 1057 -15.03 31.52 -5.25
CA VAL A 1057 -14.18 30.69 -4.38
C VAL A 1057 -14.38 29.18 -4.66
N ASP A 1058 -13.31 28.41 -4.55
CA ASP A 1058 -13.30 26.96 -4.85
C ASP A 1058 -13.77 26.11 -3.64
N GLY A 1059 -13.88 26.71 -2.47
CA GLY A 1059 -14.29 26.07 -1.23
C GLY A 1059 -14.22 27.05 -0.08
N LEU A 1060 -14.54 26.60 1.14
CA LEU A 1060 -14.45 27.46 2.33
C LEU A 1060 -14.32 26.67 3.64
N PHE A 1061 -13.76 27.34 4.64
CA PHE A 1061 -13.64 26.86 6.01
C PHE A 1061 -14.85 27.31 6.84
N SER A 1062 -15.59 26.36 7.43
CA SER A 1062 -16.77 26.68 8.26
C SER A 1062 -16.83 25.90 9.57
N ASP A 1063 -17.23 26.60 10.63
CA ASP A 1063 -17.51 26.03 11.95
C ASP A 1063 -18.82 25.21 11.99
N GLN A 1064 -19.71 25.39 10.99
CA GLN A 1064 -20.99 24.68 10.87
C GLN A 1064 -21.14 24.01 9.49
N PRO A 1065 -20.51 22.83 9.27
CA PRO A 1065 -20.46 22.20 7.95
C PRO A 1065 -21.83 21.84 7.37
N ASP A 1066 -22.81 21.49 8.22
CA ASP A 1066 -24.19 21.14 7.84
C ASP A 1066 -24.98 22.28 7.20
N ARG A 1067 -24.49 23.52 7.33
CA ARG A 1067 -25.09 24.72 6.76
C ARG A 1067 -24.32 25.25 5.55
N ALA A 1068 -23.12 24.74 5.34
CA ALA A 1068 -22.23 25.08 4.23
C ALA A 1068 -22.36 24.10 3.06
N TRP A 1069 -22.68 22.84 3.34
CA TRP A 1069 -23.06 21.80 2.39
C TRP A 1069 -24.53 21.91 1.98
#